data_AF-A0A1C5FZE4-F1
#
_entry.id   AF-A0A1C5FZE4-F1
#
_cell.length_a   1.000
_cell.length_b   1.000
_cell.length_c   1.000
_cell.angle_alpha   90.00
_cell.angle_beta   90.00
_cell.angle_gamma   90.00
#
_symmetry.space_group_name_H-M   'P 1'
#
loop_
_entity.id
_entity.type
_entity.pdbx_description
1 polymer ?
#
loop_
_entity_poly.entity_id
_entity_poly.type
_entity_poly.pdbx_seq_one_letter_code
_entity_poly.pdbx_strand_id
1 'polypeptide(L)'
;GLWEQRSVMTEGLGDIDLTRIARTGFQELSTEDGLELFDRATESPESLLLAARLDPRALGTADPNAPVHPMLRTLVRRPVAPRRRALAAPEAGTDADGPTALRRRLLAQRPDDRRNTVLDLVRARVSAVLGHDDLGAVAPDLAFKDLGLDSLTAVDLRNRLSTATGLRLPATLAFDHPSSSALAGHLLTEILGPDALAAHALGAEGEVLPATTDPGSADATGSPDDHDLIAIVGMACRYPGGVTTPEDLWRLVTSGGDAIGGLPTDRGWDLDALHDPDPDAPGRTYVREGGFLYDAGRFDAEFFGVSPVEALAMDPQQRLLLETSWEAVERAGIVPAALRGSRTGVFVGSHYQEYGPRLHEAGQGAEGHLLTGTAGSVVSGRVAYVLGLEGPAVTVDTACSSSLVALHMAVRSLRTGECDLALAGGVAVMPGPGALIGFSRQRGLAADARCKAFSEDADGTSLAEGAGVLLVERLSDARRNGHRVLGVVRGTATNQDGASNGLSAPNGPAQQRVIRAALADARLGPADVDAVEAHGTGTRLGDPIEAQAVLATYGQDRGGARQPLWLGSIKANIGHTQAAAGVAGVIKMVQALEHGVLPASLHLRRPSEHVDWSSGDVALLREPVAWPAADRPRRAGVSSFGISGTNAHVIVEEAPPEDGIVEEAPPEDGAAPAPSPSQAGTTVPWIVSARSADALRDQARRLLTHLRHGRHVVRTGVPA
;
A
#
# COMPACT_ATOMS: atom_id res chain seq x y z
N GLY A 1 33.24 14.07 20.06
CA GLY A 1 33.29 14.57 18.67
C GLY A 1 33.67 13.44 17.72
N LEU A 2 33.88 13.76 16.44
CA LEU A 2 34.45 12.84 15.44
C LEU A 2 35.90 12.49 15.84
N TRP A 3 36.27 11.21 15.85
CA TRP A 3 37.65 10.78 16.12
C TRP A 3 38.45 10.68 14.82
N GLU A 4 39.73 11.08 14.85
CA GLU A 4 40.67 11.01 13.72
C GLU A 4 40.94 9.55 13.30
N GLN A 5 40.98 8.62 14.27
CA GLN A 5 41.05 7.20 13.97
C GLN A 5 39.70 6.68 13.47
N ARG A 6 39.68 6.26 12.20
CA ARG A 6 38.50 5.66 11.58
C ARG A 6 38.16 4.34 12.27
N SER A 7 36.91 4.22 12.73
CA SER A 7 36.33 3.02 13.34
C SER A 7 35.14 2.55 12.50
N VAL A 8 34.53 1.41 12.87
CA VAL A 8 33.31 0.89 12.21
C VAL A 8 32.19 1.95 12.12
N MET A 9 32.13 2.91 13.05
CA MET A 9 31.12 4.00 13.03
C MET A 9 31.45 5.16 12.08
N THR A 10 32.70 5.29 11.62
CA THR A 10 33.16 6.39 10.75
C THR A 10 33.70 5.89 9.40
N GLU A 11 33.59 4.59 9.13
CA GLU A 11 34.10 3.90 7.94
C GLU A 11 33.46 4.42 6.63
N GLY A 12 32.23 4.94 6.68
CA GLY A 12 31.53 5.52 5.53
C GLY A 12 31.82 6.99 5.23
N LEU A 13 32.61 7.69 6.08
CA LEU A 13 32.92 9.11 5.87
C LEU A 13 34.08 9.24 4.86
N GLY A 14 33.75 9.74 3.67
CA GLY A 14 34.75 10.07 2.65
C GLY A 14 35.45 11.40 2.92
N ASP A 15 36.49 11.71 2.16
CA ASP A 15 37.26 12.95 2.32
C ASP A 15 36.41 14.23 2.13
N ILE A 16 35.30 14.11 1.38
CA ILE A 16 34.31 15.17 1.19
C ILE A 16 33.51 15.42 2.49
N ASP A 17 33.12 14.37 3.22
CA ASP A 17 32.41 14.51 4.49
C ASP A 17 33.29 15.14 5.58
N LEU A 18 34.57 14.76 5.60
CA LEU A 18 35.54 15.34 6.53
C LEU A 18 35.77 16.82 6.22
N THR A 19 35.87 17.18 4.94
CA THR A 19 35.97 18.57 4.49
C THR A 19 34.71 19.37 4.83
N ARG A 20 33.52 18.74 4.75
CA ARG A 20 32.23 19.35 5.12
C ARG A 20 32.12 19.60 6.63
N ILE A 21 32.52 18.63 7.46
CA ILE A 21 32.53 18.77 8.92
C ILE A 21 33.50 19.88 9.34
N ALA A 22 34.69 19.92 8.74
CA ALA A 22 35.68 20.97 8.99
C ALA A 22 35.14 22.40 8.68
N ARG A 23 34.31 22.55 7.62
CA ARG A 23 33.67 23.83 7.26
C ARG A 23 32.65 24.32 8.31
N THR A 24 32.12 23.44 9.15
CA THR A 24 31.22 23.83 10.26
C THR A 24 31.98 24.32 11.51
N GLY A 25 33.31 24.31 11.46
CA GLY A 25 34.17 24.71 12.57
C GLY A 25 34.46 23.60 13.58
N PHE A 26 33.92 22.39 13.38
CA PHE A 26 34.25 21.20 14.16
C PHE A 26 35.37 20.42 13.49
N GLN A 27 36.37 20.03 14.27
CA GLN A 27 37.52 19.24 13.80
C GLN A 27 37.54 17.86 14.45
N GLU A 28 38.28 16.96 13.81
CA GLU A 28 38.57 15.63 14.34
C GLU A 28 39.40 15.72 15.63
N LEU A 29 39.07 14.85 16.58
CA LEU A 29 39.83 14.64 17.82
C LEU A 29 40.75 13.45 17.63
N SER A 30 42.04 13.65 17.84
CA SER A 30 42.98 12.52 17.89
C SER A 30 42.67 11.63 19.09
N THR A 31 43.09 10.36 19.05
CA THR A 31 42.88 9.43 20.17
C THR A 31 43.51 9.94 21.46
N GLU A 32 44.66 10.59 21.34
CA GLU A 32 45.38 11.24 22.44
C GLU A 32 44.59 12.44 23.00
N ASP A 33 44.16 13.37 22.14
CA ASP A 33 43.41 14.57 22.55
C ASP A 33 42.07 14.19 23.20
N GLY A 34 41.38 13.16 22.68
CA GLY A 34 40.10 12.72 23.21
C GLY A 34 40.19 12.03 24.56
N LEU A 35 41.26 11.24 24.80
CA LEU A 35 41.51 10.63 26.12
C LEU A 35 41.94 11.68 27.14
N GLU A 36 42.78 12.65 26.76
CA GLU A 36 43.15 13.76 27.65
C GLU A 36 41.92 14.60 28.06
N LEU A 37 41.03 14.90 27.10
CA LEU A 37 39.78 15.62 27.39
C LEU A 37 38.82 14.80 28.27
N PHE A 38 38.83 13.47 28.14
CA PHE A 38 38.05 12.59 28.99
C PHE A 38 38.55 12.61 30.44
N ASP A 39 39.86 12.45 30.66
CA ASP A 39 40.46 12.50 32.00
C ASP A 39 40.16 13.85 32.67
N ARG A 40 40.34 14.95 31.95
CA ARG A 40 40.00 16.30 32.44
C ARG A 40 38.51 16.51 32.72
N ALA A 41 37.63 15.83 32.00
CA ALA A 41 36.20 15.88 32.26
C ALA A 41 35.84 15.16 33.57
N THR A 42 36.56 14.08 33.93
CA THR A 42 36.32 13.35 35.19
C THR A 42 36.74 14.12 36.44
N GLU A 43 37.68 15.06 36.30
CA GLU A 43 38.15 15.93 37.39
C GLU A 43 37.35 17.23 37.53
N SER A 44 36.45 17.51 36.58
CA SER A 44 35.66 18.73 36.56
C SER A 44 34.41 18.61 37.45
N PRO A 45 34.06 19.65 38.23
CA PRO A 45 32.85 19.66 39.04
C PRO A 45 31.57 19.92 38.22
N GLU A 46 31.68 20.18 36.92
CA GLU A 46 30.55 20.49 36.02
C GLU A 46 29.77 19.23 35.61
N SER A 47 28.44 19.27 35.70
CA SER A 47 27.58 18.12 35.45
C SER A 47 27.31 17.83 33.96
N LEU A 48 27.69 18.73 33.05
CA LEU A 48 27.50 18.57 31.62
C LEU A 48 28.68 19.19 30.85
N LEU A 49 29.50 18.35 30.24
CA LEU A 49 30.70 18.75 29.51
C LEU A 49 30.65 18.20 28.08
N LEU A 50 31.07 19.03 27.12
CA LEU A 50 31.21 18.66 25.72
C LEU A 50 32.68 18.74 25.31
N ALA A 51 33.28 17.59 25.01
CA ALA A 51 34.62 17.51 24.43
C ALA A 51 34.54 17.65 22.90
N ALA A 52 35.03 18.77 22.38
CA ALA A 52 35.07 19.06 20.95
C ALA A 52 36.32 19.88 20.61
N ARG A 53 36.96 19.55 19.48
CA ARG A 53 37.98 20.38 18.86
C ARG A 53 37.30 21.36 17.91
N LEU A 54 37.55 22.64 18.10
CA LEU A 54 36.91 23.72 17.35
C LEU A 54 37.95 24.60 16.67
N ASP A 55 37.68 25.02 15.43
CA ASP A 55 38.39 26.11 14.77
C ASP A 55 37.54 27.39 14.85
N PRO A 56 37.92 28.37 15.71
CA PRO A 56 37.19 29.62 15.88
C PRO A 56 37.12 30.49 14.62
N ARG A 57 38.02 30.30 13.65
CA ARG A 57 38.01 31.06 12.39
C ARG A 57 36.98 30.50 11.42
N ALA A 58 36.85 29.17 11.36
CA ALA A 58 35.86 28.48 10.52
C ALA A 58 34.42 28.63 11.05
N LEU A 59 34.24 28.76 12.37
CA LEU A 59 32.93 29.04 13.00
C LEU A 59 32.25 30.34 12.53
N GLY A 60 33.01 31.28 11.96
CA GLY A 60 32.53 32.59 11.49
C GLY A 60 32.45 32.78 9.98
N THR A 61 32.87 31.79 9.18
CA THR A 61 33.00 31.91 7.71
C THR A 61 32.01 31.06 6.92
N ALA A 62 31.18 30.25 7.58
CA ALA A 62 30.28 29.31 6.91
C ALA A 62 29.14 29.99 6.11
N ASP A 63 28.75 31.23 6.46
CA ASP A 63 27.88 32.14 5.69
C ASP A 63 27.81 33.49 6.46
N PRO A 64 28.15 34.65 5.87
CA PRO A 64 28.06 35.96 6.54
C PRO A 64 26.67 36.33 7.05
N ASN A 65 25.61 35.72 6.52
CA ASN A 65 24.21 35.97 6.84
C ASN A 65 23.52 34.85 7.65
N ALA A 66 24.19 33.72 7.91
CA ALA A 66 23.61 32.68 8.76
C ALA A 66 23.82 32.99 10.25
N PRO A 67 22.77 32.87 11.10
CA PRO A 67 22.90 33.11 12.52
C PRO A 67 23.73 32.00 13.20
N VAL A 68 24.89 32.37 13.76
CA VAL A 68 25.69 31.48 14.62
C VAL A 68 24.83 31.04 15.83
N HIS A 69 24.83 29.73 16.10
CA HIS A 69 24.07 29.11 17.19
C HIS A 69 24.36 29.83 18.52
N PRO A 70 23.34 30.15 19.35
CA PRO A 70 23.51 30.99 20.55
C PRO A 70 24.64 30.53 21.50
N MET A 71 24.84 29.22 21.62
CA MET A 71 25.89 28.63 22.47
C MET A 71 27.32 28.83 21.96
N LEU A 72 27.51 29.17 20.68
CA LEU A 72 28.83 29.32 20.05
C LEU A 72 29.20 30.80 19.82
N ARG A 73 28.27 31.74 20.10
CA ARG A 73 28.45 33.17 19.83
C ARG A 73 29.61 33.81 20.60
N THR A 74 29.91 33.31 21.80
CA THR A 74 31.00 33.80 22.65
C THR A 74 32.39 33.38 22.16
N LEU A 75 32.47 32.37 21.29
CA LEU A 75 33.71 31.81 20.75
C LEU A 75 34.16 32.50 19.45
N VAL A 76 33.28 33.28 18.80
CA VAL A 76 33.56 33.98 17.53
C VAL A 76 34.01 35.42 17.81
N ARG A 77 35.31 35.72 17.65
CA ARG A 77 35.84 37.09 17.73
C ARG A 77 35.69 37.81 16.39
N ARG A 78 34.67 38.66 16.24
CA ARG A 78 34.59 39.62 15.12
C ARG A 78 35.63 40.75 15.30
N PRO A 79 36.49 41.06 14.31
CA PRO A 79 37.31 42.27 14.35
C PRO A 79 36.42 43.51 14.32
N VAL A 80 36.59 44.40 15.29
CA VAL A 80 35.98 45.73 15.28
C VAL A 80 36.71 46.59 14.24
N ALA A 81 36.09 46.80 13.08
CA ALA A 81 36.53 47.81 12.11
C ALA A 81 36.06 49.22 12.55
N PRO A 82 36.86 50.28 12.31
CA PRO A 82 36.62 51.60 12.89
C PRO A 82 35.44 52.33 12.22
N ARG A 83 34.62 52.97 13.06
CA ARG A 83 33.61 53.96 12.68
C ARG A 83 34.23 55.03 11.75
N ARG A 84 33.89 55.02 10.47
CA ARG A 84 34.01 56.19 9.59
C ARG A 84 32.64 56.81 9.37
N ARG A 85 32.62 58.14 9.53
CA ARG A 85 31.53 59.09 9.45
C ARG A 85 30.74 58.98 8.14
N ALA A 86 29.44 59.23 8.27
CA ALA A 86 28.47 59.42 7.21
C ALA A 86 28.91 60.47 6.17
N LEU A 87 28.77 60.09 4.90
CA LEU A 87 28.50 60.95 3.74
C LEU A 87 27.67 60.11 2.74
N ALA A 88 26.66 60.75 2.17
CA ALA A 88 25.46 60.16 1.58
C ALA A 88 25.65 59.39 0.26
N ALA A 89 24.81 58.34 0.06
CA ALA A 89 24.12 57.89 -1.18
C ALA A 89 23.85 56.36 -1.13
N PRO A 90 22.89 55.84 -1.90
CA PRO A 90 21.43 55.92 -1.74
C PRO A 90 20.84 54.57 -1.25
N GLU A 91 19.55 54.60 -0.87
CA GLU A 91 18.76 53.45 -0.47
C GLU A 91 18.76 52.35 -1.54
N ALA A 92 19.28 51.17 -1.21
CA ALA A 92 19.07 49.94 -1.97
C ALA A 92 18.08 49.07 -1.18
N GLY A 93 16.90 48.89 -1.78
CA GLY A 93 15.72 48.31 -1.19
C GLY A 93 15.87 46.87 -0.70
N THR A 94 15.26 46.64 0.45
CA THR A 94 14.63 45.37 0.80
C THR A 94 13.50 45.09 -0.19
N ASP A 95 13.58 43.97 -0.94
CA ASP A 95 12.49 43.27 -1.68
C ASP A 95 12.93 42.60 -3.01
N ALA A 96 14.21 42.31 -3.21
CA ALA A 96 14.66 41.65 -4.46
C ALA A 96 14.55 40.11 -4.47
N ASP A 97 14.61 39.43 -3.31
CA ASP A 97 14.71 37.96 -3.21
C ASP A 97 13.59 37.31 -2.38
N GLY A 98 12.36 37.83 -2.47
CA GLY A 98 11.18 37.23 -1.81
C GLY A 98 10.43 36.20 -2.68
N PRO A 99 9.59 35.32 -2.10
CA PRO A 99 8.73 34.35 -2.81
C PRO A 99 7.89 34.98 -3.94
N THR A 100 7.41 36.21 -3.72
CA THR A 100 6.63 37.01 -4.66
C THR A 100 7.45 37.49 -5.87
N ALA A 101 8.77 37.63 -5.72
CA ALA A 101 9.69 38.03 -6.79
C ALA A 101 9.98 36.87 -7.75
N LEU A 102 10.15 35.64 -7.24
CA LEU A 102 10.34 34.45 -8.06
C LEU A 102 9.12 34.18 -8.95
N ARG A 103 7.90 34.22 -8.38
CA ARG A 103 6.65 34.04 -9.13
C ARG A 103 6.49 35.10 -10.23
N ARG A 104 6.76 36.37 -9.93
CA ARG A 104 6.69 37.49 -10.89
C ARG A 104 7.71 37.35 -12.02
N ARG A 105 8.93 36.91 -11.69
CA ARG A 105 10.00 36.66 -12.67
C ARG A 105 9.63 35.52 -13.62
N LEU A 106 9.09 34.43 -13.10
CA LEU A 106 8.64 33.30 -13.91
C LEU A 106 7.49 33.70 -14.84
N LEU A 107 6.47 34.43 -14.35
CA LEU A 107 5.37 34.90 -15.20
C LEU A 107 5.83 35.80 -16.37
N ALA A 108 6.94 36.52 -16.21
CA ALA A 108 7.52 37.37 -17.25
C ALA A 108 8.39 36.62 -18.28
N GLN A 109 8.68 35.33 -18.08
CA GLN A 109 9.48 34.50 -18.97
C GLN A 109 8.61 33.65 -19.92
N ARG A 110 9.21 33.15 -21.01
CA ARG A 110 8.58 32.14 -21.88
C ARG A 110 8.55 30.76 -21.19
N PRO A 111 7.62 29.85 -21.55
CA PRO A 111 7.47 28.56 -20.88
C PRO A 111 8.76 27.74 -20.73
N ASP A 112 9.58 27.64 -21.78
CA ASP A 112 10.85 26.90 -21.72
C ASP A 112 11.88 27.57 -20.80
N ASP A 113 11.91 28.91 -20.82
CA ASP A 113 12.80 29.71 -19.97
C ASP A 113 12.39 29.63 -18.49
N ARG A 114 11.09 29.47 -18.19
CA ARG A 114 10.57 29.23 -16.83
C ARG A 114 11.07 27.90 -16.28
N ARG A 115 10.95 26.83 -17.08
CA ARG A 115 11.35 25.48 -16.67
C ARG A 115 12.85 25.41 -16.40
N ASN A 116 13.66 26.01 -17.28
CA ASN A 116 15.12 26.07 -17.08
C ASN A 116 15.48 26.88 -15.83
N THR A 117 14.82 28.01 -15.57
CA THR A 117 15.07 28.83 -14.38
C THR A 117 14.80 28.06 -13.08
N VAL A 118 13.72 27.29 -13.02
CA VAL A 118 13.40 26.47 -11.84
C VAL A 118 14.34 25.25 -11.75
N LEU A 119 14.72 24.65 -12.88
CA LEU A 119 15.69 23.56 -12.93
C LEU A 119 17.06 23.99 -12.39
N ASP A 120 17.55 25.15 -12.80
CA ASP A 120 18.82 25.69 -12.31
C ASP A 120 18.77 26.01 -10.81
N LEU A 121 17.64 26.52 -10.31
CA LEU A 121 17.42 26.71 -8.87
C LEU A 121 17.52 25.37 -8.12
N VAL A 122 16.83 24.33 -8.60
CA VAL A 122 16.86 23.00 -7.96
C VAL A 122 18.27 22.42 -8.01
N ARG A 123 18.94 22.42 -9.17
CA ARG A 123 20.31 21.91 -9.31
C ARG A 123 21.30 22.67 -8.42
N ALA A 124 21.14 23.98 -8.26
CA ALA A 124 21.97 24.76 -7.35
C ALA A 124 21.76 24.37 -5.88
N ARG A 125 20.52 24.07 -5.46
CA ARG A 125 20.26 23.60 -4.10
C ARG A 125 20.75 22.18 -3.88
N VAL A 126 20.58 21.29 -4.86
CA VAL A 126 21.11 19.91 -4.83
C VAL A 126 22.64 19.92 -4.74
N SER A 127 23.31 20.70 -5.59
CA SER A 127 24.78 20.87 -5.58
C SER A 127 25.28 21.39 -4.23
N ALA A 128 24.59 22.38 -3.65
CA ALA A 128 24.94 22.95 -2.35
C ALA A 128 24.78 21.95 -1.19
N VAL A 129 23.78 21.07 -1.25
CA VAL A 129 23.55 20.02 -0.25
C VAL A 129 24.59 18.91 -0.36
N LEU A 130 24.93 18.50 -1.59
CA LEU A 130 25.92 17.46 -1.88
C LEU A 130 27.38 17.94 -1.80
N GLY A 131 27.60 19.25 -1.63
CA GLY A 131 28.94 19.84 -1.54
C GLY A 131 29.70 19.89 -2.86
N HIS A 132 28.99 19.83 -3.99
CA HIS A 132 29.58 20.02 -5.32
C HIS A 132 29.67 21.51 -5.67
N ASP A 133 30.82 21.96 -6.16
CA ASP A 133 31.05 23.35 -6.57
C ASP A 133 30.60 23.63 -8.03
N ASP A 134 30.23 22.60 -8.80
CA ASP A 134 29.80 22.70 -10.21
C ASP A 134 28.39 22.12 -10.43
N LEU A 135 27.51 22.93 -11.05
CA LEU A 135 26.16 22.53 -11.48
C LEU A 135 26.20 21.41 -12.53
N GLY A 136 27.27 21.34 -13.33
CA GLY A 136 27.48 20.31 -14.35
C GLY A 136 27.60 18.89 -13.80
N ALA A 137 27.96 18.74 -12.53
CA ALA A 137 28.05 17.44 -11.85
C ALA A 137 26.68 16.82 -11.53
N VAL A 138 25.61 17.63 -11.49
CA VAL A 138 24.25 17.18 -11.21
C VAL A 138 23.50 16.97 -12.51
N ALA A 139 23.45 15.71 -12.98
CA ALA A 139 22.67 15.30 -14.14
C ALA A 139 21.16 15.53 -13.86
N PRO A 140 20.40 16.21 -14.75
CA PRO A 140 19.01 16.60 -14.48
C PRO A 140 18.04 15.44 -14.20
N ASP A 141 18.26 14.31 -14.87
CA ASP A 141 17.33 13.16 -14.87
C ASP A 141 17.82 11.97 -14.04
N LEU A 142 19.02 12.06 -13.45
CA LEU A 142 19.54 11.01 -12.56
C LEU A 142 18.79 11.05 -11.23
N ALA A 143 18.51 9.86 -10.68
CA ALA A 143 17.82 9.76 -9.41
C ALA A 143 18.65 10.38 -8.28
N PHE A 144 18.02 11.09 -7.35
CA PHE A 144 18.71 11.74 -6.24
C PHE A 144 19.49 10.74 -5.38
N LYS A 145 19.00 9.50 -5.24
CA LYS A 145 19.71 8.43 -4.56
C LYS A 145 21.07 8.11 -5.21
N ASP A 146 21.12 8.04 -6.54
CA ASP A 146 22.36 7.74 -7.28
C ASP A 146 23.35 8.92 -7.26
N LEU A 147 22.85 10.13 -6.97
CA LEU A 147 23.63 11.32 -6.68
C LEU A 147 24.12 11.38 -5.22
N GLY A 148 23.82 10.38 -4.39
CA GLY A 148 24.25 10.31 -2.99
C GLY A 148 23.34 11.03 -1.99
N LEU A 149 22.10 11.34 -2.39
CA LEU A 149 21.12 11.99 -1.51
C LEU A 149 20.47 10.96 -0.58
N ASP A 150 20.66 11.14 0.73
CA ASP A 150 20.11 10.34 1.82
C ASP A 150 18.93 11.06 2.54
N SER A 151 18.40 10.46 3.61
CA SER A 151 17.26 11.02 4.35
C SER A 151 17.56 12.36 5.03
N LEU A 152 18.80 12.61 5.48
CA LEU A 152 19.18 13.87 6.13
C LEU A 152 19.35 15.00 5.12
N THR A 153 20.00 14.70 4.00
CA THR A 153 20.21 15.63 2.89
C THR A 153 18.91 15.92 2.13
N ALA A 154 17.96 14.98 2.06
CA ALA A 154 16.61 15.23 1.56
C ALA A 154 15.85 16.29 2.38
N VAL A 155 15.98 16.25 3.71
CA VAL A 155 15.36 17.26 4.59
C VAL A 155 16.05 18.61 4.44
N ASP A 156 17.38 18.67 4.33
CA ASP A 156 18.10 19.93 4.08
C ASP A 156 17.72 20.53 2.71
N LEU A 157 17.64 19.70 1.66
CA LEU A 157 17.17 20.11 0.33
C LEU A 157 15.76 20.71 0.41
N ARG A 158 14.83 20.02 1.08
CA ARG A 158 13.46 20.50 1.30
C ARG A 158 13.45 21.84 2.02
N ASN A 159 14.20 22.00 3.11
CA ASN A 159 14.25 23.25 3.88
C ASN A 159 14.76 24.41 3.02
N ARG A 160 15.84 24.19 2.28
CA ARG A 160 16.42 25.20 1.36
C ARG A 160 15.44 25.59 0.25
N LEU A 161 14.73 24.62 -0.33
CA LEU A 161 13.72 24.88 -1.36
C LEU A 161 12.50 25.61 -0.79
N SER A 162 12.04 25.27 0.41
CA SER A 162 10.98 26.01 1.10
C SER A 162 11.38 27.46 1.37
N THR A 163 12.61 27.71 1.82
CA THR A 163 13.12 29.07 1.99
C THR A 163 13.20 29.83 0.66
N ALA A 164 13.67 29.18 -0.41
CA ALA A 164 13.86 29.84 -1.71
C ALA A 164 12.55 30.10 -2.47
N THR A 165 11.54 29.25 -2.28
CA THR A 165 10.26 29.34 -3.01
C THR A 165 9.13 29.93 -2.18
N GLY A 166 9.26 29.94 -0.85
CA GLY A 166 8.19 30.31 0.08
C GLY A 166 7.08 29.26 0.22
N LEU A 167 7.23 28.09 -0.41
CA LEU A 167 6.25 27.00 -0.35
C LEU A 167 6.42 26.17 0.93
N ARG A 168 5.29 25.68 1.45
CA ARG A 168 5.29 24.59 2.44
C ARG A 168 5.43 23.28 1.68
N LEU A 169 6.60 22.66 1.78
CA LEU A 169 6.92 21.44 1.03
C LEU A 169 6.97 20.24 1.98
N PRO A 170 6.43 19.07 1.59
CA PRO A 170 6.40 17.87 2.43
C PRO A 170 7.81 17.27 2.60
N ALA A 171 8.02 16.50 3.66
CA ALA A 171 9.32 15.85 3.92
C ALA A 171 9.68 14.78 2.87
N THR A 172 8.69 14.22 2.16
CA THR A 172 8.85 13.20 1.12
C THR A 172 9.17 13.78 -0.26
N LEU A 173 9.27 15.11 -0.41
CA LEU A 173 9.42 15.83 -1.68
C LEU A 173 10.48 15.23 -2.62
N ALA A 174 11.67 14.93 -2.10
CA ALA A 174 12.77 14.38 -2.89
C ALA A 174 12.54 12.92 -3.33
N PHE A 175 11.64 12.19 -2.67
CA PHE A 175 11.21 10.83 -3.03
C PHE A 175 10.04 10.84 -4.02
N ASP A 176 9.13 11.79 -3.87
CA ASP A 176 8.00 12.01 -4.76
C ASP A 176 8.46 12.51 -6.14
N HIS A 177 9.50 13.36 -6.16
CA HIS A 177 10.11 13.91 -7.36
C HIS A 177 11.60 13.55 -7.41
N PRO A 178 11.94 12.35 -7.90
CA PRO A 178 13.23 11.70 -7.69
C PRO A 178 14.39 12.28 -8.50
N SER A 179 14.16 13.31 -9.32
CA SER A 179 15.20 13.96 -10.12
C SER A 179 15.06 15.48 -10.13
N SER A 180 16.13 16.18 -10.48
CA SER A 180 16.12 17.65 -10.56
C SER A 180 15.06 18.14 -11.56
N SER A 181 14.93 17.46 -12.70
CA SER A 181 13.91 17.74 -13.72
C SER A 181 12.48 17.54 -13.20
N ALA A 182 12.22 16.43 -12.50
CA ALA A 182 10.89 16.14 -11.95
C ALA A 182 10.50 17.13 -10.85
N LEU A 183 11.45 17.45 -9.96
CA LEU A 183 11.24 18.38 -8.86
C LEU A 183 11.04 19.81 -9.36
N ALA A 184 11.80 20.23 -10.38
CA ALA A 184 11.60 21.54 -11.00
C ALA A 184 10.22 21.67 -11.67
N GLY A 185 9.74 20.59 -12.31
CA GLY A 185 8.39 20.55 -12.87
C GLY A 185 7.31 20.74 -11.80
N HIS A 186 7.42 20.03 -10.67
CA HIS A 186 6.48 20.17 -9.56
C HIS A 186 6.50 21.56 -8.93
N LEU A 187 7.68 22.09 -8.61
CA LEU A 187 7.80 23.44 -8.03
C LEU A 187 7.24 24.50 -8.97
N LEU A 188 7.42 24.35 -10.28
CA LEU A 188 6.85 25.27 -11.27
C LEU A 188 5.31 25.28 -11.19
N THR A 189 4.68 24.12 -11.07
CA THR A 189 3.22 23.99 -10.89
C THR A 189 2.76 24.63 -9.57
N GLU A 190 3.43 24.35 -8.46
CA GLU A 190 3.09 24.93 -7.15
C GLU A 190 3.27 26.45 -7.10
N ILE A 191 4.30 26.99 -7.75
CA ILE A 191 4.59 28.45 -7.75
C ILE A 191 3.59 29.23 -8.63
N LEU A 192 3.22 28.68 -9.79
CA LEU A 192 2.37 29.37 -10.76
C LEU A 192 0.87 29.12 -10.54
N GLY A 193 0.52 27.95 -10.00
CA GLY A 193 -0.84 27.43 -9.94
C GLY A 193 -1.27 26.75 -11.26
N PRO A 194 -2.16 25.75 -11.21
CA PRO A 194 -2.61 25.01 -12.40
C PRO A 194 -3.29 25.89 -13.45
N ASP A 195 -4.07 26.90 -13.02
CA ASP A 195 -4.84 27.77 -13.92
C ASP A 195 -3.97 28.75 -14.74
N ALA A 196 -2.82 29.19 -14.20
CA ALA A 196 -1.92 30.12 -14.89
C ALA A 196 -1.14 29.45 -16.03
N LEU A 197 -0.91 28.13 -15.93
CA LEU A 197 -0.27 27.31 -16.96
C LEU A 197 -1.28 26.93 -18.07
N ALA A 198 -2.53 26.63 -17.71
CA ALA A 198 -3.61 26.34 -18.67
C ALA A 198 -4.00 27.57 -19.51
N ALA A 199 -4.08 28.76 -18.90
CA ALA A 199 -4.37 30.01 -19.60
C ALA A 199 -3.27 30.44 -20.60
N HIS A 200 -2.04 29.93 -20.46
CA HIS A 200 -0.93 30.20 -21.39
C HIS A 200 -0.79 29.17 -22.51
N ALA A 201 -1.27 27.93 -22.33
CA ALA A 201 -1.24 26.89 -23.35
C ALA A 201 -2.22 27.19 -24.51
N LEU A 202 -3.29 27.94 -24.26
CA LEU A 202 -4.27 28.37 -25.27
C LEU A 202 -3.81 29.57 -26.12
N GLY A 203 -2.61 30.12 -25.86
CA GLY A 203 -2.09 31.34 -26.51
C GLY A 203 -0.98 31.15 -27.55
N ALA A 204 -0.60 29.91 -27.89
CA ALA A 204 0.41 29.61 -28.90
C ALA A 204 -0.15 28.63 -29.96
N GLU A 205 -0.45 29.20 -31.13
CA GLU A 205 -0.93 28.66 -32.41
C GLU A 205 -1.06 27.13 -32.63
N GLY A 206 -2.27 26.71 -33.05
CA GLY A 206 -2.47 26.07 -34.35
C GLY A 206 -2.66 24.54 -34.40
N GLU A 207 -3.88 24.11 -34.73
CA GLU A 207 -4.34 22.75 -35.07
C GLU A 207 -4.41 21.70 -33.95
N VAL A 208 -5.57 21.63 -33.30
CA VAL A 208 -6.05 20.39 -32.66
C VAL A 208 -7.50 20.13 -33.10
N LEU A 209 -7.71 18.92 -33.63
CA LEU A 209 -8.99 18.24 -33.87
C LEU A 209 -9.92 18.34 -32.64
N PRO A 210 -11.26 18.25 -32.82
CA PRO A 210 -12.21 18.76 -31.82
C PRO A 210 -12.09 18.04 -30.49
N ALA A 211 -11.60 18.76 -29.48
CA ALA A 211 -11.68 18.39 -28.09
C ALA A 211 -13.14 18.44 -27.63
N THR A 212 -13.55 17.35 -27.01
CA THR A 212 -14.83 17.17 -26.34
C THR A 212 -15.07 18.28 -25.30
N THR A 213 -16.23 18.90 -25.46
CA THR A 213 -17.00 19.78 -24.57
C THR A 213 -16.60 19.83 -23.08
N ASP A 214 -16.27 21.06 -22.67
CA ASP A 214 -16.48 21.75 -21.39
C ASP A 214 -17.28 21.01 -20.28
N PRO A 215 -16.75 20.84 -19.05
CA PRO A 215 -17.50 20.39 -17.89
C PRO A 215 -18.23 21.58 -17.25
N GLY A 216 -19.28 22.05 -17.93
CA GLY A 216 -20.15 23.11 -17.46
C GLY A 216 -21.59 22.82 -17.83
N SER A 217 -22.42 22.51 -16.83
CA SER A 217 -23.88 22.32 -16.94
C SER A 217 -24.35 21.16 -17.83
N ALA A 218 -24.32 19.95 -17.28
CA ALA A 218 -25.26 18.91 -17.67
C ALA A 218 -25.73 18.20 -16.38
N ASP A 219 -27.05 18.07 -16.23
CA ASP A 219 -27.70 17.29 -15.19
C ASP A 219 -27.11 15.88 -15.12
N ALA A 220 -26.18 15.65 -14.19
CA ALA A 220 -25.59 14.36 -13.92
C ALA A 220 -26.52 13.55 -13.00
N THR A 221 -27.61 13.04 -13.57
CA THR A 221 -28.45 11.99 -12.95
C THR A 221 -28.43 10.68 -13.73
N GLY A 222 -27.62 10.57 -14.78
CA GLY A 222 -27.39 9.30 -15.47
C GLY A 222 -26.46 8.40 -14.66
N SER A 223 -27.01 7.36 -14.02
CA SER A 223 -26.20 6.25 -13.53
C SER A 223 -25.38 5.66 -14.70
N PRO A 224 -24.19 5.08 -14.45
CA PRO A 224 -23.64 4.07 -15.34
C PRO A 224 -24.76 3.15 -15.83
N ASP A 225 -24.80 2.81 -17.13
CA ASP A 225 -25.61 1.66 -17.54
C ASP A 225 -25.14 0.46 -16.72
N ASP A 226 -26.07 -0.27 -16.10
CA ASP A 226 -25.78 -1.47 -15.29
C ASP A 226 -24.98 -2.53 -16.06
N HIS A 227 -24.90 -2.41 -17.38
CA HIS A 227 -24.09 -3.23 -18.27
C HIS A 227 -22.57 -3.08 -18.05
N ASP A 228 -22.10 -1.94 -17.53
CA ASP A 228 -20.66 -1.66 -17.34
C ASP A 228 -20.14 -1.92 -15.92
N LEU A 229 -21.06 -2.12 -14.96
CA LEU A 229 -20.74 -2.36 -13.55
C LEU A 229 -20.46 -3.85 -13.32
N ILE A 230 -19.49 -4.13 -12.44
CA ILE A 230 -19.09 -5.51 -12.12
C ILE A 230 -19.56 -5.83 -10.70
N ALA A 231 -20.43 -6.82 -10.58
CA ALA A 231 -20.93 -7.33 -9.31
C ALA A 231 -19.97 -8.37 -8.72
N ILE A 232 -19.77 -8.32 -7.41
CA ILE A 232 -19.17 -9.40 -6.62
C ILE A 232 -20.31 -10.29 -6.15
N VAL A 233 -20.37 -11.53 -6.64
CA VAL A 233 -21.47 -12.47 -6.37
C VAL A 233 -21.07 -13.63 -5.46
N GLY A 234 -19.77 -13.83 -5.26
CA GLY A 234 -19.23 -14.80 -4.31
C GLY A 234 -17.85 -14.38 -3.81
N MET A 235 -17.48 -14.84 -2.62
CA MET A 235 -16.14 -14.65 -2.06
C MET A 235 -15.77 -15.79 -1.12
N ALA A 236 -14.50 -16.18 -1.09
CA ALA A 236 -13.95 -17.13 -0.14
C ALA A 236 -12.51 -16.75 0.20
N CYS A 237 -12.04 -17.15 1.38
CA CYS A 237 -10.68 -16.85 1.81
C CYS A 237 -10.13 -17.80 2.86
N ARG A 238 -8.80 -17.75 3.01
CA ARG A 238 -7.99 -18.36 4.07
C ARG A 238 -6.97 -17.35 4.54
N TYR A 239 -7.00 -17.00 5.81
CA TYR A 239 -6.06 -16.04 6.41
C TYR A 239 -5.57 -16.53 7.79
N PRO A 240 -4.47 -15.96 8.32
CA PRO A 240 -3.94 -16.29 9.63
C PRO A 240 -4.99 -16.15 10.74
N GLY A 241 -4.73 -16.78 11.90
CA GLY A 241 -5.66 -16.75 13.03
C GLY A 241 -6.84 -17.71 12.89
N GLY A 242 -6.72 -18.72 12.03
CA GLY A 242 -7.77 -19.72 11.80
C GLY A 242 -8.94 -19.21 10.96
N VAL A 243 -8.73 -18.14 10.20
CA VAL A 243 -9.76 -17.57 9.32
C VAL A 243 -9.97 -18.49 8.12
N THR A 244 -11.15 -19.11 8.06
CA THR A 244 -11.52 -20.01 6.96
C THR A 244 -12.60 -19.44 6.04
N THR A 245 -13.22 -18.32 6.42
CA THR A 245 -14.28 -17.69 5.63
C THR A 245 -14.25 -16.17 5.70
N PRO A 246 -14.93 -15.46 4.78
CA PRO A 246 -15.11 -14.01 4.88
C PRO A 246 -15.76 -13.58 6.21
N GLU A 247 -16.67 -14.38 6.75
CA GLU A 247 -17.31 -14.11 8.03
C GLU A 247 -16.36 -14.34 9.22
N ASP A 248 -15.43 -15.28 9.12
CA ASP A 248 -14.35 -15.45 10.11
C ASP A 248 -13.41 -14.24 10.10
N LEU A 249 -13.04 -13.76 8.90
CA LEU A 249 -12.22 -12.56 8.74
C LEU A 249 -12.91 -11.35 9.36
N TRP A 250 -14.23 -11.20 9.11
CA TRP A 250 -15.03 -10.14 9.68
C TRP A 250 -15.05 -10.19 11.22
N ARG A 251 -15.24 -11.38 11.81
CA ARG A 251 -15.17 -11.55 13.26
C ARG A 251 -13.79 -11.19 13.82
N LEU A 252 -12.71 -11.60 13.16
CA LEU A 252 -11.34 -11.26 13.55
C LEU A 252 -11.11 -9.75 13.59
N VAL A 253 -11.46 -9.03 12.51
CA VAL A 253 -11.20 -7.58 12.42
C VAL A 253 -12.10 -6.76 13.34
N THR A 254 -13.35 -7.18 13.56
CA THR A 254 -14.28 -6.48 14.46
C THR A 254 -14.01 -6.75 15.94
N SER A 255 -13.47 -7.92 16.30
CA SER A 255 -13.04 -8.20 17.67
C SER A 255 -11.68 -7.59 18.01
N GLY A 256 -11.01 -6.92 17.05
CA GLY A 256 -9.67 -6.38 17.22
C GLY A 256 -8.59 -7.47 17.36
N GLY A 257 -8.77 -8.62 16.71
CA GLY A 257 -7.81 -9.73 16.78
C GLY A 257 -6.51 -9.45 16.03
N ASP A 258 -5.40 -9.83 16.65
CA ASP A 258 -4.04 -9.89 16.08
C ASP A 258 -3.73 -11.36 15.76
N ALA A 259 -3.55 -11.68 14.48
CA ALA A 259 -3.34 -13.03 13.97
C ALA A 259 -1.86 -13.37 13.72
N ILE A 260 -0.93 -12.52 14.19
CA ILE A 260 0.50 -12.80 14.16
C ILE A 260 0.84 -13.84 15.23
N GLY A 261 1.57 -14.89 14.84
CA GLY A 261 1.99 -15.97 15.72
C GLY A 261 3.39 -16.48 15.39
N GLY A 262 3.83 -17.53 16.07
CA GLY A 262 5.16 -18.12 15.87
C GLY A 262 5.36 -18.76 14.49
N LEU A 263 6.62 -18.92 14.08
CA LEU A 263 6.95 -19.64 12.85
C LEU A 263 6.40 -21.09 12.86
N PRO A 264 5.96 -21.64 11.71
CA PRO A 264 5.44 -23.00 11.63
C PRO A 264 6.51 -24.04 11.97
N THR A 265 6.12 -25.08 12.71
CA THR A 265 7.02 -26.14 13.21
C THR A 265 6.94 -27.43 12.38
N ASP A 266 6.10 -27.45 11.35
CA ASP A 266 5.75 -28.62 10.55
C ASP A 266 6.26 -28.54 9.09
N ARG A 267 7.08 -27.51 8.77
CA ARG A 267 7.62 -27.28 7.41
C ARG A 267 9.07 -27.72 7.22
N GLY A 268 9.64 -28.38 8.22
CA GLY A 268 11.03 -28.85 8.19
C GLY A 268 12.07 -27.72 8.31
N TRP A 269 11.67 -26.55 8.81
CA TRP A 269 12.58 -25.43 9.05
C TRP A 269 13.37 -25.69 10.34
N ASP A 270 14.69 -25.53 10.28
CA ASP A 270 15.53 -25.50 11.49
C ASP A 270 15.39 -24.13 12.15
N LEU A 271 14.37 -23.97 13.01
CA LEU A 271 14.03 -22.68 13.62
C LEU A 271 15.12 -22.13 14.56
N ASP A 272 15.90 -23.01 15.18
CA ASP A 272 17.02 -22.63 16.03
C ASP A 272 18.19 -22.10 15.18
N ALA A 273 18.46 -22.76 14.05
CA ALA A 273 19.45 -22.29 13.08
C ALA A 273 18.89 -21.27 12.07
N LEU A 274 17.64 -20.83 12.16
CA LEU A 274 17.09 -19.82 11.27
C LEU A 274 17.17 -18.42 11.87
N HIS A 275 17.08 -18.32 13.19
CA HIS A 275 17.06 -17.03 13.87
C HIS A 275 18.47 -16.51 14.20
N ASP A 276 18.68 -15.21 13.99
CA ASP A 276 19.81 -14.46 14.51
C ASP A 276 19.36 -13.00 14.78
N PRO A 277 19.57 -12.44 15.98
CA PRO A 277 19.21 -11.05 16.25
C PRO A 277 20.02 -10.04 15.42
N ASP A 278 21.17 -10.43 14.87
CA ASP A 278 21.94 -9.58 13.97
C ASP A 278 21.31 -9.58 12.55
N PRO A 279 20.76 -8.45 12.08
CA PRO A 279 20.21 -8.36 10.72
C PRO A 279 21.27 -8.57 9.62
N ASP A 280 22.56 -8.45 9.97
CA ASP A 280 23.67 -8.65 9.04
C ASP A 280 24.15 -10.13 8.98
N ALA A 281 23.51 -11.04 9.73
CA ALA A 281 23.80 -12.48 9.69
C ALA A 281 23.29 -13.17 8.40
N PRO A 282 24.14 -13.93 7.67
CA PRO A 282 23.78 -14.55 6.39
C PRO A 282 22.86 -15.76 6.54
N GLY A 283 21.81 -15.78 5.72
CA GLY A 283 20.83 -16.88 5.71
C GLY A 283 19.93 -16.92 6.95
N ARG A 284 19.92 -15.87 7.77
CA ARG A 284 19.16 -15.79 9.03
C ARG A 284 18.07 -14.72 8.97
N THR A 285 17.12 -14.83 9.88
CA THR A 285 16.09 -13.82 10.12
C THR A 285 16.11 -13.37 11.57
N TYR A 286 15.86 -12.08 11.82
CA TYR A 286 15.80 -11.51 13.18
C TYR A 286 14.40 -11.56 13.79
N VAL A 287 13.39 -12.05 13.06
CA VAL A 287 12.02 -12.22 13.58
C VAL A 287 11.71 -13.68 13.84
N ARG A 288 10.81 -13.93 14.80
CA ARG A 288 10.32 -15.28 15.15
C ARG A 288 8.81 -15.43 14.97
N GLU A 289 8.17 -14.40 14.44
CA GLU A 289 6.73 -14.31 14.31
C GLU A 289 6.33 -13.85 12.90
N GLY A 290 5.10 -14.17 12.50
CA GLY A 290 4.47 -13.79 11.24
C GLY A 290 3.04 -14.31 11.16
N GLY A 291 2.34 -14.03 10.07
CA GLY A 291 0.98 -14.53 9.85
C GLY A 291 0.99 -15.83 9.04
N PHE A 292 0.71 -16.98 9.66
CA PHE A 292 0.79 -18.28 8.96
C PHE A 292 -0.53 -19.02 8.86
N LEU A 293 -0.68 -19.75 7.77
CA LEU A 293 -1.65 -20.82 7.58
C LEU A 293 -1.02 -22.13 8.07
N TYR A 294 -1.24 -22.48 9.34
CA TYR A 294 -0.66 -23.69 9.93
C TYR A 294 -1.14 -24.98 9.27
N ASP A 295 -2.33 -24.97 8.68
CA ASP A 295 -2.88 -26.13 7.97
C ASP A 295 -2.63 -26.08 6.45
N ALA A 296 -1.71 -25.25 5.95
CA ALA A 296 -1.45 -25.08 4.51
C ALA A 296 -1.03 -26.38 3.78
N GLY A 297 -0.57 -27.40 4.51
CA GLY A 297 -0.24 -28.71 3.96
C GLY A 297 -1.45 -29.62 3.69
N ARG A 298 -2.63 -29.33 4.25
CA ARG A 298 -3.84 -30.15 4.10
C ARG A 298 -4.50 -29.91 2.73
N PHE A 299 -5.08 -30.96 2.15
CA PHE A 299 -5.77 -30.90 0.86
C PHE A 299 -6.60 -32.16 0.62
N ASP A 300 -7.87 -32.02 0.23
CA ASP A 300 -8.72 -33.14 -0.22
C ASP A 300 -8.43 -33.49 -1.69
N ALA A 301 -7.39 -34.31 -1.89
CA ALA A 301 -6.96 -34.72 -3.23
C ALA A 301 -8.04 -35.55 -3.97
N GLU A 302 -8.75 -36.43 -3.26
CA GLU A 302 -9.78 -37.29 -3.86
C GLU A 302 -10.96 -36.45 -4.39
N PHE A 303 -11.35 -35.41 -3.65
CA PHE A 303 -12.40 -34.50 -4.10
C PHE A 303 -12.09 -33.83 -5.42
N PHE A 304 -10.83 -33.43 -5.64
CA PHE A 304 -10.40 -32.81 -6.89
C PHE A 304 -9.92 -33.80 -7.96
N GLY A 305 -10.02 -35.11 -7.71
CA GLY A 305 -9.56 -36.15 -8.64
C GLY A 305 -8.05 -36.15 -8.84
N VAL A 306 -7.30 -35.68 -7.83
CA VAL A 306 -5.84 -35.62 -7.81
C VAL A 306 -5.30 -36.86 -7.12
N SER A 307 -4.30 -37.52 -7.72
CA SER A 307 -3.67 -38.68 -7.08
C SER A 307 -2.80 -38.27 -5.87
N PRO A 308 -2.57 -39.14 -4.88
CA PRO A 308 -1.71 -38.81 -3.74
C PRO A 308 -0.29 -38.37 -4.13
N VAL A 309 0.28 -38.98 -5.18
CA VAL A 309 1.64 -38.63 -5.67
C VAL A 309 1.65 -37.24 -6.30
N GLU A 310 0.61 -36.89 -7.06
CA GLU A 310 0.45 -35.55 -7.62
C GLU A 310 0.23 -34.50 -6.53
N ALA A 311 -0.63 -34.79 -5.55
CA ALA A 311 -0.92 -33.88 -4.44
C ALA A 311 0.34 -33.52 -3.63
N LEU A 312 1.25 -34.48 -3.42
CA LEU A 312 2.54 -34.24 -2.76
C LEU A 312 3.48 -33.35 -3.58
N ALA A 313 3.38 -33.38 -4.91
CA ALA A 313 4.18 -32.55 -5.81
C ALA A 313 3.58 -31.14 -6.02
N MET A 314 2.30 -30.94 -5.68
CA MET A 314 1.61 -29.66 -5.86
C MET A 314 2.02 -28.65 -4.79
N ASP A 315 2.45 -27.47 -5.23
CA ASP A 315 2.61 -26.29 -4.39
C ASP A 315 1.32 -26.07 -3.56
N PRO A 316 1.43 -25.90 -2.22
CA PRO A 316 0.31 -25.51 -1.36
C PRO A 316 -0.56 -24.37 -1.92
N GLN A 317 0.04 -23.42 -2.66
CA GLN A 317 -0.69 -22.34 -3.31
C GLN A 317 -1.73 -22.85 -4.33
N GLN A 318 -1.40 -23.88 -5.13
CA GLN A 318 -2.33 -24.48 -6.08
C GLN A 318 -3.48 -25.20 -5.37
N ARG A 319 -3.16 -25.93 -4.29
CA ARG A 319 -4.13 -26.68 -3.48
C ARG A 319 -5.12 -25.75 -2.80
N LEU A 320 -4.61 -24.74 -2.10
CA LEU A 320 -5.40 -23.75 -1.38
C LEU A 320 -6.31 -22.95 -2.32
N LEU A 321 -5.80 -22.58 -3.51
CA LEU A 321 -6.56 -21.84 -4.50
C LEU A 321 -7.70 -22.68 -5.10
N LEU A 322 -7.49 -23.98 -5.32
CA LEU A 322 -8.55 -24.89 -5.79
C LEU A 322 -9.73 -24.94 -4.81
N GLU A 323 -9.44 -25.16 -3.53
CA GLU A 323 -10.45 -25.15 -2.47
C GLU A 323 -11.17 -23.80 -2.38
N THR A 324 -10.40 -22.71 -2.32
CA THR A 324 -10.96 -21.37 -2.17
C THR A 324 -11.81 -20.96 -3.38
N SER A 325 -11.41 -21.35 -4.59
CA SER A 325 -12.16 -21.08 -5.82
C SER A 325 -13.45 -21.90 -5.88
N TRP A 326 -13.41 -23.17 -5.47
CA TRP A 326 -14.61 -24.02 -5.36
C TRP A 326 -15.63 -23.40 -4.39
N GLU A 327 -15.17 -22.98 -3.20
CA GLU A 327 -16.03 -22.34 -2.21
C GLU A 327 -16.61 -21.01 -2.66
N ALA A 328 -15.84 -20.19 -3.39
CA ALA A 328 -16.35 -18.92 -3.92
C ALA A 328 -17.53 -19.15 -4.87
N VAL A 329 -17.47 -20.21 -5.69
CA VAL A 329 -18.57 -20.62 -6.58
C VAL A 329 -19.77 -21.14 -5.80
N GLU A 330 -19.56 -22.04 -4.83
CA GLU A 330 -20.66 -22.54 -3.99
C GLU A 330 -21.34 -21.43 -3.18
N ARG A 331 -20.57 -20.47 -2.66
CA ARG A 331 -21.09 -19.32 -1.92
C ARG A 331 -21.91 -18.36 -2.78
N ALA A 332 -21.64 -18.30 -4.08
CA ALA A 332 -22.49 -17.58 -5.04
C ALA A 332 -23.82 -18.29 -5.34
N GLY A 333 -24.05 -19.48 -4.78
CA GLY A 333 -25.22 -20.30 -5.09
C GLY A 333 -25.15 -20.97 -6.47
N ILE A 334 -23.97 -21.01 -7.08
CA ILE A 334 -23.75 -21.61 -8.39
C ILE A 334 -23.30 -23.05 -8.20
N VAL A 335 -23.91 -23.97 -8.93
CA VAL A 335 -23.47 -25.38 -8.96
C VAL A 335 -22.18 -25.45 -9.79
N PRO A 336 -21.02 -25.86 -9.23
CA PRO A 336 -19.75 -25.84 -9.97
C PRO A 336 -19.76 -26.65 -11.27
N ALA A 337 -20.51 -27.76 -11.30
CA ALA A 337 -20.67 -28.57 -12.52
C ALA A 337 -21.39 -27.83 -13.67
N ALA A 338 -22.19 -26.81 -13.38
CA ALA A 338 -22.88 -26.00 -14.39
C ALA A 338 -21.93 -25.04 -15.12
N LEU A 339 -20.72 -24.81 -14.60
CA LEU A 339 -19.70 -23.97 -15.23
C LEU A 339 -18.85 -24.73 -16.27
N ARG A 340 -19.02 -26.05 -16.40
CA ARG A 340 -18.24 -26.82 -17.39
C ARG A 340 -18.58 -26.37 -18.81
N GLY A 341 -17.58 -25.99 -19.58
CA GLY A 341 -17.71 -25.46 -20.94
C GLY A 341 -18.11 -23.97 -20.99
N SER A 342 -18.23 -23.29 -19.84
CA SER A 342 -18.54 -21.86 -19.82
C SER A 342 -17.31 -21.02 -20.15
N ARG A 343 -17.54 -19.81 -20.65
CA ARG A 343 -16.49 -18.78 -20.83
C ARG A 343 -16.13 -18.11 -19.51
N THR A 344 -16.00 -18.86 -18.43
CA THR A 344 -15.60 -18.30 -17.13
C THR A 344 -14.09 -18.11 -17.08
N GLY A 345 -13.63 -16.91 -16.75
CA GLY A 345 -12.20 -16.59 -16.62
C GLY A 345 -11.63 -16.89 -15.23
N VAL A 346 -10.31 -17.04 -15.14
CA VAL A 346 -9.55 -17.24 -13.91
C VAL A 346 -8.34 -16.30 -13.91
N PHE A 347 -8.33 -15.33 -13.00
CA PHE A 347 -7.28 -14.31 -12.88
C PHE A 347 -6.70 -14.35 -11.47
N VAL A 348 -5.44 -14.73 -11.34
CA VAL A 348 -4.85 -15.03 -10.03
C VAL A 348 -3.54 -14.30 -9.85
N GLY A 349 -3.44 -13.53 -8.77
CA GLY A 349 -2.19 -13.04 -8.25
C GLY A 349 -1.43 -14.14 -7.52
N SER A 350 -0.24 -14.50 -8.00
CA SER A 350 0.63 -15.48 -7.35
C SER A 350 2.07 -15.09 -7.63
N HIS A 351 2.98 -15.54 -6.78
CA HIS A 351 4.41 -15.37 -7.00
C HIS A 351 5.11 -16.71 -6.89
N TYR A 352 6.29 -16.80 -7.49
CA TYR A 352 7.09 -18.02 -7.42
C TYR A 352 7.53 -18.30 -5.99
N GLN A 353 7.42 -19.56 -5.58
CA GLN A 353 7.90 -20.06 -4.30
C GLN A 353 8.71 -21.34 -4.54
N GLU A 354 9.80 -21.50 -3.79
CA GLU A 354 10.58 -22.74 -3.83
C GLU A 354 9.82 -23.81 -3.03
N TYR A 355 9.12 -24.69 -3.75
CA TYR A 355 8.45 -25.87 -3.19
C TYR A 355 8.98 -27.14 -3.85
N GLY A 356 9.34 -28.13 -3.03
CA GLY A 356 9.87 -29.41 -3.51
C GLY A 356 11.32 -29.34 -4.02
N PRO A 357 11.87 -30.48 -4.50
CA PRO A 357 13.21 -30.51 -5.07
C PRO A 357 13.26 -29.73 -6.38
N ARG A 358 14.46 -29.29 -6.79
CA ARG A 358 14.64 -28.69 -8.12
C ARG A 358 14.22 -29.68 -9.19
N LEU A 359 13.70 -29.19 -10.31
CA LEU A 359 13.16 -30.03 -11.38
C LEU A 359 14.16 -31.08 -11.91
N HIS A 360 15.46 -30.75 -11.94
CA HIS A 360 16.52 -31.67 -12.37
C HIS A 360 17.07 -32.58 -11.26
N GLU A 361 16.59 -32.42 -10.02
CA GLU A 361 16.98 -33.18 -8.83
C GLU A 361 15.83 -34.11 -8.35
N ALA A 362 14.76 -34.25 -9.15
CA ALA A 362 13.62 -35.10 -8.86
C ALA A 362 14.03 -36.58 -8.68
N GLY A 363 13.53 -37.23 -7.62
CA GLY A 363 13.67 -38.67 -7.44
C GLY A 363 12.78 -39.46 -8.42
N GLN A 364 13.18 -40.71 -8.71
CA GLN A 364 12.45 -41.60 -9.62
C GLN A 364 10.96 -41.70 -9.25
N GLY A 365 10.07 -41.34 -10.19
CA GLY A 365 8.61 -41.48 -10.07
C GLY A 365 7.82 -40.19 -9.81
N ALA A 366 8.45 -39.09 -9.38
CA ALA A 366 7.78 -37.78 -9.20
C ALA A 366 8.04 -36.79 -10.34
N GLU A 367 8.97 -37.11 -11.25
CA GLU A 367 9.46 -36.26 -12.34
C GLU A 367 8.35 -35.63 -13.20
N GLY A 368 7.29 -36.40 -13.49
CA GLY A 368 6.17 -35.94 -14.33
C GLY A 368 5.22 -34.95 -13.66
N HIS A 369 5.12 -34.97 -12.33
CA HIS A 369 4.18 -34.11 -11.58
C HIS A 369 4.84 -32.85 -11.02
N LEU A 370 6.17 -32.82 -10.85
CA LEU A 370 6.86 -31.64 -10.31
C LEU A 370 6.76 -30.41 -11.20
N LEU A 371 6.81 -30.60 -12.53
CA LEU A 371 6.66 -29.49 -13.48
C LEU A 371 5.29 -28.83 -13.34
N THR A 372 4.21 -29.63 -13.32
CA THR A 372 2.85 -29.11 -13.20
C THR A 372 2.47 -28.73 -11.77
N GLY A 373 3.17 -29.29 -10.78
CA GLY A 373 2.95 -29.01 -9.36
C GLY A 373 3.48 -27.66 -8.90
N THR A 374 4.47 -27.09 -9.59
CA THR A 374 5.15 -25.84 -9.17
C THR A 374 5.11 -24.72 -10.21
N ALA A 375 4.73 -25.01 -11.45
CA ALA A 375 4.66 -23.98 -12.49
C ALA A 375 3.61 -22.90 -12.17
N GLY A 376 4.02 -21.63 -12.24
CA GLY A 376 3.14 -20.48 -11.99
C GLY A 376 1.92 -20.44 -12.91
N SER A 377 2.05 -20.80 -14.19
CA SER A 377 0.92 -20.86 -15.14
C SER A 377 -0.14 -21.91 -14.76
N VAL A 378 0.25 -22.94 -14.01
CA VAL A 378 -0.66 -24.01 -13.58
C VAL A 378 -1.51 -23.57 -12.38
N VAL A 379 -1.15 -22.50 -11.67
CA VAL A 379 -1.96 -21.96 -10.57
C VAL A 379 -3.36 -21.58 -11.05
N SER A 380 -3.48 -20.73 -12.06
CA SER A 380 -4.78 -20.42 -12.70
C SER A 380 -5.29 -21.56 -13.58
N GLY A 381 -4.38 -22.23 -14.33
CA GLY A 381 -4.75 -23.28 -15.28
C GLY A 381 -5.40 -24.49 -14.63
N ARG A 382 -4.98 -24.89 -13.43
CA ARG A 382 -5.53 -26.04 -12.71
C ARG A 382 -6.95 -25.78 -12.21
N VAL A 383 -7.24 -24.55 -11.77
CA VAL A 383 -8.61 -24.14 -11.41
C VAL A 383 -9.53 -24.24 -12.64
N ALA A 384 -9.10 -23.68 -13.77
CA ALA A 384 -9.84 -23.79 -15.03
C ALA A 384 -10.06 -25.26 -15.44
N TYR A 385 -9.01 -26.09 -15.38
CA TYR A 385 -9.09 -27.51 -15.74
C TYR A 385 -10.08 -28.29 -14.87
N VAL A 386 -9.99 -28.14 -13.54
CA VAL A 386 -10.84 -28.87 -12.58
C VAL A 386 -12.31 -28.46 -12.73
N LEU A 387 -12.58 -27.17 -12.80
CA LEU A 387 -13.93 -26.63 -12.95
C LEU A 387 -14.46 -26.74 -14.39
N GLY A 388 -13.61 -27.08 -15.36
CA GLY A 388 -13.96 -27.21 -16.78
C GLY A 388 -14.24 -25.88 -17.46
N LEU A 389 -13.53 -24.82 -17.10
CA LEU A 389 -13.73 -23.47 -17.60
C LEU A 389 -12.96 -23.23 -18.90
N GLU A 390 -13.54 -22.47 -19.83
CA GLU A 390 -12.96 -22.20 -21.16
C GLU A 390 -12.67 -20.71 -21.40
N GLY A 391 -12.79 -19.87 -20.38
CA GLY A 391 -12.37 -18.46 -20.43
C GLY A 391 -10.85 -18.27 -20.22
N PRO A 392 -10.37 -17.02 -20.22
CA PRO A 392 -8.95 -16.73 -19.99
C PRO A 392 -8.48 -17.25 -18.64
N ALA A 393 -7.32 -17.92 -18.59
CA ALA A 393 -6.71 -18.41 -17.35
C ALA A 393 -5.32 -17.80 -17.18
N VAL A 394 -5.20 -16.75 -16.36
CA VAL A 394 -3.99 -15.94 -16.22
C VAL A 394 -3.51 -15.92 -14.78
N THR A 395 -2.21 -16.20 -14.60
CA THR A 395 -1.49 -15.95 -13.36
C THR A 395 -0.59 -14.73 -13.55
N VAL A 396 -0.66 -13.78 -12.62
CA VAL A 396 0.09 -12.52 -12.67
C VAL A 396 0.95 -12.35 -11.41
N ASP A 397 2.18 -11.89 -11.60
CA ASP A 397 3.10 -11.52 -10.52
C ASP A 397 3.48 -10.04 -10.67
N THR A 398 2.82 -9.20 -9.88
CA THR A 398 3.22 -7.81 -9.63
C THR A 398 3.57 -7.62 -8.15
N ALA A 399 4.14 -8.66 -7.54
CA ALA A 399 4.42 -8.75 -6.12
C ALA A 399 3.17 -8.46 -5.26
N CYS A 400 3.24 -7.48 -4.36
CA CYS A 400 2.20 -7.19 -3.38
C CYS A 400 0.88 -6.66 -3.99
N SER A 401 0.89 -6.17 -5.23
CA SER A 401 -0.32 -5.68 -5.93
C SER A 401 -1.04 -6.76 -6.75
N SER A 402 -0.48 -7.98 -6.82
CA SER A 402 -0.91 -9.03 -7.77
C SER A 402 -2.41 -9.32 -7.74
N SER A 403 -3.05 -9.48 -6.57
CA SER A 403 -4.49 -9.76 -6.52
C SER A 403 -5.38 -8.63 -7.05
N LEU A 404 -4.99 -7.36 -6.87
CA LEU A 404 -5.77 -6.24 -7.42
C LEU A 404 -5.53 -6.05 -8.92
N VAL A 405 -4.32 -6.35 -9.40
CA VAL A 405 -4.04 -6.39 -10.84
C VAL A 405 -4.85 -7.53 -11.49
N ALA A 406 -4.91 -8.69 -10.86
CA ALA A 406 -5.76 -9.80 -11.30
C ALA A 406 -7.25 -9.40 -11.36
N LEU A 407 -7.77 -8.71 -10.34
CA LEU A 407 -9.12 -8.17 -10.35
C LEU A 407 -9.33 -7.13 -11.46
N HIS A 408 -8.37 -6.23 -11.69
CA HIS A 408 -8.41 -5.28 -12.78
C HIS A 408 -8.51 -5.99 -14.15
N MET A 409 -7.71 -7.02 -14.38
CA MET A 409 -7.76 -7.81 -15.62
C MET A 409 -9.11 -8.52 -15.78
N ALA A 410 -9.65 -9.11 -14.71
CA ALA A 410 -10.98 -9.72 -14.73
C ALA A 410 -12.08 -8.71 -15.08
N VAL A 411 -12.06 -7.52 -14.46
CA VAL A 411 -13.01 -6.42 -14.75
C VAL A 411 -12.92 -6.01 -16.22
N ARG A 412 -11.71 -5.88 -16.78
CA ARG A 412 -11.54 -5.54 -18.20
C ARG A 412 -12.08 -6.64 -19.12
N SER A 413 -11.76 -7.91 -18.84
CA SER A 413 -12.21 -9.07 -19.63
C SER A 413 -13.74 -9.24 -19.60
N LEU A 414 -14.39 -8.96 -18.47
CA LEU A 414 -15.85 -8.95 -18.36
C LEU A 414 -16.49 -7.81 -19.15
N ARG A 415 -15.92 -6.60 -19.08
CA ARG A 415 -16.41 -5.41 -19.83
C ARG A 415 -16.25 -5.56 -21.34
N THR A 416 -15.19 -6.23 -21.81
CA THR A 416 -14.97 -6.49 -23.25
C THR A 416 -15.69 -7.74 -23.76
N GLY A 417 -16.31 -8.53 -22.88
CA GLY A 417 -17.06 -9.73 -23.25
C GLY A 417 -16.19 -10.94 -23.61
N GLU A 418 -14.92 -10.94 -23.22
CA GLU A 418 -14.02 -12.11 -23.33
C GLU A 418 -14.44 -13.24 -22.38
N CYS A 419 -15.02 -12.88 -21.23
CA CYS A 419 -15.67 -13.80 -20.30
C CYS A 419 -17.01 -13.22 -19.79
N ASP A 420 -17.84 -14.09 -19.22
CA ASP A 420 -19.16 -13.72 -18.67
C ASP A 420 -19.22 -13.81 -17.14
N LEU A 421 -18.27 -14.55 -16.55
CA LEU A 421 -18.06 -14.74 -15.13
C LEU A 421 -16.54 -14.88 -14.93
N ALA A 422 -15.99 -14.41 -13.82
CA ALA A 422 -14.56 -14.54 -13.56
C ALA A 422 -14.26 -14.80 -12.09
N LEU A 423 -13.32 -15.71 -11.84
CA LEU A 423 -12.64 -15.86 -10.55
C LEU A 423 -11.45 -14.89 -10.55
N ALA A 424 -11.40 -14.01 -9.56
CA ALA A 424 -10.34 -13.02 -9.39
C ALA A 424 -9.81 -13.03 -7.96
N GLY A 425 -8.50 -13.18 -7.78
CA GLY A 425 -7.97 -13.32 -6.42
C GLY A 425 -6.45 -13.35 -6.35
N GLY A 426 -5.95 -13.83 -5.22
CA GLY A 426 -4.53 -14.11 -5.06
C GLY A 426 -4.23 -15.07 -3.93
N VAL A 427 -3.04 -15.66 -3.98
CA VAL A 427 -2.57 -16.66 -3.03
C VAL A 427 -1.10 -16.42 -2.69
N ALA A 428 -0.75 -16.65 -1.44
CA ALA A 428 0.62 -16.62 -0.92
C ALA A 428 0.75 -17.65 0.20
N VAL A 429 1.65 -18.61 0.01
CA VAL A 429 2.11 -19.54 1.04
C VAL A 429 3.65 -19.49 0.98
N MET A 430 4.32 -19.59 2.12
CA MET A 430 5.77 -19.61 2.26
C MET A 430 6.23 -21.03 2.63
N PRO A 431 6.55 -21.91 1.66
CA PRO A 431 6.99 -23.26 1.99
C PRO A 431 8.38 -23.29 2.64
N GLY A 432 9.24 -22.32 2.30
CA GLY A 432 10.56 -22.11 2.89
C GLY A 432 10.71 -20.72 3.52
N PRO A 433 11.77 -20.49 4.32
CA PRO A 433 11.97 -19.23 5.03
C PRO A 433 12.60 -18.11 4.18
N GLY A 434 12.77 -18.33 2.87
CA GLY A 434 13.53 -17.43 1.98
C GLY A 434 13.02 -15.99 1.99
N ALA A 435 11.69 -15.78 2.03
CA ALA A 435 11.11 -14.44 2.11
C ALA A 435 11.47 -13.73 3.42
N LEU A 436 11.40 -14.43 4.56
CA LEU A 436 11.80 -13.87 5.87
C LEU A 436 13.28 -13.48 5.88
N ILE A 437 14.15 -14.35 5.36
CA ILE A 437 15.60 -14.10 5.26
C ILE A 437 15.85 -12.86 4.37
N GLY A 438 15.24 -12.81 3.18
CA GLY A 438 15.42 -11.73 2.23
C GLY A 438 14.99 -10.37 2.79
N PHE A 439 13.83 -10.30 3.45
CA PHE A 439 13.36 -9.06 4.07
C PHE A 439 14.14 -8.70 5.34
N SER A 440 14.63 -9.68 6.12
CA SER A 440 15.54 -9.39 7.23
C SER A 440 16.84 -8.74 6.75
N ARG A 441 17.43 -9.24 5.65
CA ARG A 441 18.61 -8.63 5.04
C ARG A 441 18.40 -7.19 4.59
N GLN A 442 17.19 -6.87 4.15
CA GLN A 442 16.82 -5.52 3.76
C GLN A 442 16.35 -4.66 4.93
N ARG A 443 16.32 -5.20 6.16
CA ARG A 443 15.78 -4.55 7.36
C ARG A 443 14.34 -4.07 7.15
N GLY A 444 13.57 -4.84 6.38
CA GLY A 444 12.20 -4.52 5.99
C GLY A 444 11.13 -5.08 6.95
N LEU A 445 11.51 -5.95 7.89
CA LEU A 445 10.58 -6.55 8.83
C LEU A 445 10.47 -5.74 10.12
N ALA A 446 9.26 -5.61 10.66
CA ALA A 446 9.04 -5.07 11.99
C ALA A 446 9.68 -6.00 13.03
N ALA A 447 10.37 -5.46 14.03
CA ALA A 447 11.07 -6.28 15.03
C ALA A 447 10.10 -7.11 15.89
N ASP A 448 8.90 -6.59 16.11
CA ASP A 448 7.78 -7.26 16.79
C ASP A 448 6.81 -7.96 15.80
N ALA A 449 7.20 -8.09 14.53
CA ALA A 449 6.41 -8.68 13.46
C ALA A 449 4.98 -8.12 13.36
N ARG A 450 4.75 -6.83 13.62
CA ARG A 450 3.43 -6.20 13.50
C ARG A 450 3.44 -5.06 12.49
N CYS A 451 2.48 -5.06 11.57
CA CYS A 451 2.27 -3.95 10.64
C CYS A 451 1.61 -2.77 11.39
N LYS A 452 2.42 -1.81 11.81
CA LYS A 452 2.00 -0.61 12.56
C LYS A 452 1.58 0.54 11.63
N ALA A 453 0.65 0.26 10.71
CA ALA A 453 0.28 1.16 9.62
C ALA A 453 -0.06 2.58 10.09
N PHE A 454 0.63 3.57 9.54
CA PHE A 454 0.49 5.02 9.80
C PHE A 454 0.81 5.46 11.24
N SER A 455 1.37 4.57 12.06
CA SER A 455 1.81 4.92 13.41
C SER A 455 3.22 5.50 13.39
N GLU A 456 3.54 6.38 14.35
CA GLU A 456 4.91 6.86 14.55
C GLU A 456 5.89 5.73 14.89
N ASP A 457 5.39 4.64 15.48
CA ASP A 457 6.18 3.47 15.84
C ASP A 457 6.31 2.44 14.69
N ALA A 458 5.91 2.81 13.46
CA ALA A 458 6.09 2.01 12.25
C ALA A 458 7.59 1.76 12.00
N ASP A 459 8.00 0.50 11.93
CA ASP A 459 9.41 0.10 11.79
C ASP A 459 9.65 -0.96 10.69
N GLY A 460 8.59 -1.49 10.08
CA GLY A 460 8.67 -2.49 9.02
C GLY A 460 7.35 -3.24 8.82
N THR A 461 7.38 -4.22 7.93
CA THR A 461 6.23 -5.07 7.65
C THR A 461 6.28 -6.39 8.42
N SER A 462 5.15 -7.07 8.53
CA SER A 462 5.06 -8.45 9.00
C SER A 462 4.68 -9.34 7.83
N LEU A 463 5.51 -10.32 7.46
CA LEU A 463 5.13 -11.23 6.39
C LEU A 463 4.04 -12.18 6.84
N ALA A 464 3.10 -12.45 5.93
CA ALA A 464 2.01 -13.36 6.17
C ALA A 464 1.61 -14.13 4.92
N GLU A 465 0.85 -15.20 5.14
CA GLU A 465 0.27 -16.07 4.13
C GLU A 465 -1.23 -15.80 4.00
N GLY A 466 -1.80 -16.18 2.86
CA GLY A 466 -3.25 -16.10 2.69
C GLY A 466 -3.70 -16.47 1.29
N ALA A 467 -5.00 -16.71 1.16
CA ALA A 467 -5.69 -16.83 -0.11
C ALA A 467 -7.01 -16.07 -0.04
N GLY A 468 -7.38 -15.39 -1.12
CA GLY A 468 -8.68 -14.78 -1.28
C GLY A 468 -9.11 -14.87 -2.74
N VAL A 469 -10.38 -15.23 -2.97
CA VAL A 469 -10.98 -15.34 -4.30
C VAL A 469 -12.34 -14.66 -4.29
N LEU A 470 -12.56 -13.81 -5.29
CA LEU A 470 -13.84 -13.18 -5.62
C LEU A 470 -14.39 -13.86 -6.87
N LEU A 471 -15.70 -14.10 -6.88
CA LEU A 471 -16.43 -14.44 -8.09
C LEU A 471 -17.18 -13.19 -8.56
N VAL A 472 -16.88 -12.76 -9.78
CA VAL A 472 -17.39 -11.50 -10.34
C VAL A 472 -18.02 -11.70 -11.71
N GLU A 473 -19.08 -10.94 -12.00
CA GLU A 473 -19.73 -10.88 -13.31
C GLU A 473 -20.28 -9.48 -13.56
N ARG A 474 -20.81 -9.21 -14.76
CA ARG A 474 -21.50 -7.93 -15.01
C ARG A 474 -22.76 -7.85 -14.13
N LEU A 475 -23.06 -6.69 -13.57
CA LEU A 475 -24.23 -6.50 -12.70
C LEU A 475 -25.54 -6.89 -13.40
N SER A 476 -25.66 -6.57 -14.69
CA SER A 476 -26.76 -7.03 -15.53
C SER A 476 -26.89 -8.56 -15.64
N ASP A 477 -25.76 -9.28 -15.63
CA ASP A 477 -25.74 -10.75 -15.65
C ASP A 477 -26.12 -11.32 -14.28
N ALA A 478 -25.60 -10.76 -13.19
CA ALA A 478 -25.98 -11.15 -11.84
C ALA A 478 -27.49 -11.05 -11.62
N ARG A 479 -28.10 -9.93 -12.04
CA ARG A 479 -29.55 -9.75 -11.99
C ARG A 479 -30.29 -10.74 -12.88
N ARG A 480 -29.84 -10.94 -14.12
CA ARG A 480 -30.46 -11.91 -15.05
C ARG A 480 -30.43 -13.33 -14.50
N ASN A 481 -29.33 -13.70 -13.85
CA ASN A 481 -29.11 -15.04 -13.32
C ASN A 481 -29.70 -15.22 -11.90
N GLY A 482 -30.17 -14.14 -11.27
CA GLY A 482 -30.67 -14.16 -9.89
C GLY A 482 -29.58 -14.40 -8.85
N HIS A 483 -28.33 -14.04 -9.16
CA HIS A 483 -27.22 -14.14 -8.23
C HIS A 483 -27.22 -12.96 -7.26
N ARG A 484 -27.03 -13.24 -5.96
CA ARG A 484 -26.94 -12.21 -4.92
C ARG A 484 -25.73 -11.32 -5.17
N VAL A 485 -25.92 -10.01 -5.10
CA VAL A 485 -24.83 -9.02 -5.20
C VAL A 485 -24.35 -8.69 -3.80
N LEU A 486 -23.09 -9.00 -3.50
CA LEU A 486 -22.43 -8.70 -2.23
C LEU A 486 -21.87 -7.27 -2.19
N GLY A 487 -21.53 -6.75 -3.37
CA GLY A 487 -20.99 -5.40 -3.59
C GLY A 487 -20.66 -5.20 -5.06
N VAL A 488 -20.30 -3.98 -5.43
CA VAL A 488 -19.99 -3.60 -6.82
C VAL A 488 -18.58 -3.05 -6.92
N VAL A 489 -17.81 -3.52 -7.92
CA VAL A 489 -16.56 -2.87 -8.33
C VAL A 489 -16.90 -1.72 -9.26
N ARG A 490 -16.83 -0.49 -8.75
CA ARG A 490 -17.21 0.73 -9.48
C ARG A 490 -16.16 1.19 -10.46
N GLY A 491 -14.89 1.12 -10.06
CA GLY A 491 -13.79 1.50 -10.93
C GLY A 491 -12.47 0.91 -10.47
N THR A 492 -11.57 0.71 -11.42
CA THR A 492 -10.25 0.14 -11.16
C THR A 492 -9.18 0.80 -12.03
N ALA A 493 -7.99 0.97 -11.49
CA ALA A 493 -6.83 1.43 -12.25
C ALA A 493 -5.54 0.79 -11.77
N THR A 494 -4.58 0.70 -12.69
CA THR A 494 -3.20 0.29 -12.41
C THR A 494 -2.21 1.26 -13.06
N ASN A 495 -1.05 1.49 -12.46
CA ASN A 495 0.04 2.24 -13.09
C ASN A 495 1.43 1.78 -12.60
N GLN A 496 2.46 2.56 -12.91
CA GLN A 496 3.85 2.32 -12.51
C GLN A 496 4.46 3.58 -11.87
N ASP A 497 5.32 3.38 -10.87
CA ASP A 497 6.15 4.39 -10.23
C ASP A 497 7.20 4.97 -11.19
N GLY A 498 7.65 4.18 -12.18
CA GLY A 498 8.65 4.60 -13.16
C GLY A 498 10.05 4.76 -12.54
N ALA A 499 10.77 5.80 -12.93
CA ALA A 499 12.11 6.08 -12.41
C ALA A 499 12.04 6.75 -11.01
N SER A 500 11.66 5.99 -9.98
CA SER A 500 11.61 6.42 -8.58
C SER A 500 13.01 6.46 -7.92
N ASN A 501 13.10 6.80 -6.63
CA ASN A 501 14.36 6.84 -5.86
C ASN A 501 14.97 5.45 -5.55
N GLY A 502 14.77 4.49 -6.44
CA GLY A 502 15.22 3.11 -6.34
C GLY A 502 14.09 2.14 -6.65
N LEU A 503 14.41 0.97 -7.21
CA LEU A 503 13.43 0.00 -7.70
C LEU A 503 12.32 -0.35 -6.70
N SER A 504 12.65 -0.42 -5.41
CA SER A 504 11.73 -0.77 -4.33
C SER A 504 11.15 0.43 -3.56
N ALA A 505 11.50 1.66 -3.96
CA ALA A 505 11.03 2.87 -3.31
C ALA A 505 9.68 3.31 -3.91
N PRO A 506 8.63 3.49 -3.08
CA PRO A 506 7.32 3.92 -3.56
C PRO A 506 7.35 5.37 -4.07
N ASN A 507 6.38 5.75 -4.92
CA ASN A 507 6.26 7.10 -5.45
C ASN A 507 4.87 7.72 -5.20
N GLY A 508 4.80 8.79 -4.38
CA GLY A 508 3.54 9.45 -4.02
C GLY A 508 2.76 10.00 -5.22
N PRO A 509 3.37 10.72 -6.18
CA PRO A 509 2.68 11.19 -7.37
C PRO A 509 2.09 10.06 -8.21
N ALA A 510 2.75 8.91 -8.32
CA ALA A 510 2.20 7.73 -8.99
C ALA A 510 0.99 7.17 -8.25
N GLN A 511 1.03 7.10 -6.92
CA GLN A 511 -0.10 6.69 -6.09
C GLN A 511 -1.30 7.65 -6.24
N GLN A 512 -1.06 8.97 -6.26
CA GLN A 512 -2.12 9.94 -6.53
C GLN A 512 -2.72 9.76 -7.93
N ARG A 513 -1.89 9.50 -8.96
CA ARG A 513 -2.37 9.26 -10.33
C ARG A 513 -3.24 8.01 -10.43
N VAL A 514 -2.87 6.90 -9.77
CA VAL A 514 -3.70 5.68 -9.83
C VAL A 514 -5.03 5.86 -9.10
N ILE A 515 -5.05 6.60 -7.98
CA ILE A 515 -6.28 6.97 -7.28
C ILE A 515 -7.20 7.78 -8.19
N ARG A 516 -6.68 8.86 -8.81
CA ARG A 516 -7.46 9.70 -9.73
C ARG A 516 -7.95 8.93 -10.96
N ALA A 517 -7.15 8.01 -11.48
CA ALA A 517 -7.54 7.17 -12.61
C ALA A 517 -8.68 6.20 -12.25
N ALA A 518 -8.65 5.60 -11.05
CA ALA A 518 -9.73 4.73 -10.59
C ALA A 518 -11.03 5.52 -10.33
N LEU A 519 -10.93 6.74 -9.80
CA LEU A 519 -12.06 7.66 -9.67
C LEU A 519 -12.67 8.03 -11.03
N ALA A 520 -11.82 8.30 -12.02
CA ALA A 520 -12.25 8.57 -13.40
C ALA A 520 -12.93 7.35 -14.04
N ASP A 521 -12.36 6.14 -13.89
CA ASP A 521 -12.98 4.88 -14.35
C ASP A 521 -14.33 4.63 -13.68
N ALA A 522 -14.49 5.03 -12.42
CA ALA A 522 -15.74 4.95 -11.66
C ALA A 522 -16.74 6.07 -11.97
N ARG A 523 -16.32 7.14 -12.66
CA ARG A 523 -17.05 8.41 -12.83
C ARG A 523 -17.48 9.02 -11.49
N LEU A 524 -16.56 9.09 -10.53
CA LEU A 524 -16.77 9.63 -9.18
C LEU A 524 -15.81 10.78 -8.85
N GLY A 525 -16.25 11.68 -7.98
CA GLY A 525 -15.38 12.66 -7.34
C GLY A 525 -14.70 12.09 -6.08
N PRO A 526 -13.58 12.67 -5.61
CA PRO A 526 -12.89 12.17 -4.40
C PRO A 526 -13.79 12.16 -3.15
N ALA A 527 -14.66 13.17 -2.99
CA ALA A 527 -15.55 13.28 -1.84
C ALA A 527 -16.72 12.27 -1.84
N ASP A 528 -16.86 11.48 -2.91
CA ASP A 528 -17.87 10.42 -3.01
C ASP A 528 -17.41 9.09 -2.38
N VAL A 529 -16.14 8.97 -2.00
CA VAL A 529 -15.57 7.81 -1.31
C VAL A 529 -15.45 8.11 0.18
N ASP A 530 -15.87 7.17 1.02
CA ASP A 530 -15.97 7.35 2.48
C ASP A 530 -14.75 6.84 3.23
N ALA A 531 -14.16 5.76 2.73
CA ALA A 531 -13.04 5.09 3.38
C ALA A 531 -11.98 4.64 2.37
N VAL A 532 -10.74 4.49 2.84
CA VAL A 532 -9.66 3.83 2.11
C VAL A 532 -9.08 2.72 2.98
N GLU A 533 -9.18 1.50 2.46
CA GLU A 533 -8.39 0.35 2.88
C GLU A 533 -7.03 0.44 2.17
N ALA A 534 -6.04 0.92 2.91
CA ALA A 534 -4.74 1.28 2.39
C ALA A 534 -3.84 0.06 2.16
N HIS A 535 -2.79 0.27 1.36
CA HIS A 535 -1.68 -0.66 1.30
C HIS A 535 -0.99 -0.77 2.67
N GLY A 536 -0.73 0.33 3.37
CA GLY A 536 -0.47 0.42 4.82
C GLY A 536 0.42 -0.70 5.38
N THR A 537 1.70 -0.71 4.99
CA THR A 537 2.60 -1.82 5.33
C THR A 537 3.28 -1.67 6.70
N GLY A 538 3.12 -0.53 7.38
CA GLY A 538 3.81 -0.26 8.63
C GLY A 538 5.26 0.18 8.43
N THR A 539 5.59 0.69 7.24
CA THR A 539 6.98 1.06 6.91
C THR A 539 7.22 2.55 7.10
N ARG A 540 8.39 2.91 7.64
CA ARG A 540 8.80 4.30 7.93
C ARG A 540 8.71 5.24 6.73
N LEU A 541 9.00 4.74 5.53
CA LEU A 541 8.99 5.53 4.29
C LEU A 541 7.67 5.41 3.53
N GLY A 542 7.11 4.20 3.44
CA GLY A 542 5.94 3.94 2.61
C GLY A 542 4.65 4.54 3.17
N ASP A 543 4.44 4.43 4.48
CA ASP A 543 3.21 4.90 5.11
C ASP A 543 3.04 6.43 4.99
N PRO A 544 4.08 7.28 5.20
CA PRO A 544 3.94 8.71 4.94
C PRO A 544 3.67 9.07 3.48
N ILE A 545 4.28 8.35 2.52
CA ILE A 545 4.07 8.57 1.08
C ILE A 545 2.61 8.26 0.71
N GLU A 546 2.08 7.14 1.20
CA GLU A 546 0.69 6.73 0.95
C GLU A 546 -0.31 7.68 1.61
N ALA A 547 -0.10 8.03 2.88
CA ALA A 547 -0.99 8.95 3.59
C ALA A 547 -1.06 10.32 2.90
N GLN A 548 0.08 10.84 2.42
CA GLN A 548 0.11 12.08 1.64
C GLN A 548 -0.59 11.96 0.29
N ALA A 549 -0.46 10.82 -0.41
CA ALA A 549 -1.18 10.59 -1.65
C ALA A 549 -2.70 10.58 -1.43
N VAL A 550 -3.17 9.99 -0.32
CA VAL A 550 -4.58 10.00 0.09
C VAL A 550 -5.04 11.41 0.48
N LEU A 551 -4.26 12.15 1.28
CA LEU A 551 -4.55 13.54 1.66
C LEU A 551 -4.66 14.45 0.42
N ALA A 552 -3.74 14.33 -0.54
CA ALA A 552 -3.69 15.14 -1.76
C ALA A 552 -4.74 14.75 -2.83
N THR A 553 -5.51 13.70 -2.58
CA THR A 553 -6.59 13.24 -3.47
C THR A 553 -7.92 13.27 -2.73
N TYR A 554 -8.17 12.25 -1.90
CA TYR A 554 -9.39 12.10 -1.13
C TYR A 554 -9.55 13.14 -0.04
N GLY A 555 -8.47 13.64 0.56
CA GLY A 555 -8.53 14.63 1.65
C GLY A 555 -8.91 16.06 1.22
N GLN A 556 -8.98 16.33 -0.09
CA GLN A 556 -9.27 17.65 -0.64
C GLN A 556 -10.77 17.86 -0.89
N ASP A 557 -11.21 19.12 -0.88
CA ASP A 557 -12.55 19.56 -1.29
C ASP A 557 -13.75 18.85 -0.61
N ARG A 558 -13.55 18.33 0.62
CA ARG A 558 -14.61 17.66 1.40
C ARG A 558 -15.60 18.63 2.07
N GLY A 559 -15.29 19.93 2.08
CA GLY A 559 -16.25 20.97 2.41
C GLY A 559 -16.84 20.91 3.82
N GLY A 560 -16.06 20.55 4.85
CA GLY A 560 -16.30 20.76 6.30
C GLY A 560 -17.59 20.21 6.95
N ALA A 561 -18.63 19.91 6.18
CA ALA A 561 -19.93 19.39 6.60
C ALA A 561 -20.08 17.89 6.28
N ARG A 562 -19.19 17.32 5.45
CA ARG A 562 -19.07 15.87 5.26
C ARG A 562 -18.15 15.28 6.34
N GLN A 563 -18.32 13.99 6.61
CA GLN A 563 -17.38 13.25 7.45
C GLN A 563 -16.01 13.17 6.76
N PRO A 564 -14.91 13.10 7.53
CA PRO A 564 -13.57 12.87 6.98
C PRO A 564 -13.53 11.57 6.17
N LEU A 565 -12.55 11.45 5.27
CA LEU A 565 -12.20 10.14 4.74
C LEU A 565 -11.63 9.27 5.86
N TRP A 566 -12.17 8.08 6.05
CA TRP A 566 -11.62 7.10 6.99
C TRP A 566 -10.47 6.30 6.38
N LEU A 567 -9.32 6.22 7.06
CA LEU A 567 -8.14 5.51 6.58
C LEU A 567 -7.75 4.38 7.54
N GLY A 568 -7.52 3.19 7.01
CA GLY A 568 -7.09 2.03 7.79
C GLY A 568 -6.39 0.95 6.98
N SER A 569 -5.94 -0.12 7.64
CA SER A 569 -5.35 -1.29 6.96
C SER A 569 -5.61 -2.60 7.71
N ILE A 570 -5.98 -3.64 6.97
CA ILE A 570 -6.17 -5.02 7.44
C ILE A 570 -4.85 -5.69 7.82
N LYS A 571 -3.72 -5.18 7.31
CA LYS A 571 -2.39 -5.77 7.59
C LYS A 571 -2.04 -5.68 9.07
N ALA A 572 -2.64 -4.74 9.80
CA ALA A 572 -2.52 -4.63 11.24
C ALA A 572 -3.15 -5.84 11.98
N ASN A 573 -4.08 -6.57 11.36
CA ASN A 573 -4.70 -7.77 11.94
C ASN A 573 -4.01 -9.05 11.47
N ILE A 574 -3.73 -9.18 10.16
CA ILE A 574 -3.33 -10.45 9.54
C ILE A 574 -1.91 -10.47 8.98
N GLY A 575 -1.14 -9.39 9.17
CA GLY A 575 0.13 -9.19 8.49
C GLY A 575 -0.02 -8.92 7.00
N HIS A 576 1.10 -8.86 6.29
CA HIS A 576 1.15 -8.64 4.86
C HIS A 576 1.09 -9.97 4.10
N THR A 577 -0.10 -10.33 3.64
CA THR A 577 -0.39 -11.57 2.88
C THR A 577 0.08 -11.56 1.43
N GLN A 578 1.15 -10.78 1.13
CA GLN A 578 1.86 -10.72 -0.14
C GLN A 578 0.90 -10.59 -1.35
N ALA A 579 0.93 -11.54 -2.30
CA ALA A 579 0.11 -11.54 -3.49
C ALA A 579 -1.41 -11.61 -3.22
N ALA A 580 -1.83 -12.04 -2.02
CA ALA A 580 -3.22 -12.08 -1.57
C ALA A 580 -3.67 -10.83 -0.78
N ALA A 581 -2.78 -9.84 -0.59
CA ALA A 581 -3.03 -8.70 0.30
C ALA A 581 -4.14 -7.77 -0.19
N GLY A 582 -4.22 -7.52 -1.49
CA GLY A 582 -5.22 -6.63 -2.06
C GLY A 582 -6.65 -7.18 -1.93
N VAL A 583 -6.82 -8.46 -2.25
CA VAL A 583 -8.14 -9.13 -2.15
C VAL A 583 -8.60 -9.26 -0.70
N ALA A 584 -7.68 -9.39 0.28
CA ALA A 584 -8.03 -9.34 1.69
C ALA A 584 -8.70 -8.01 2.07
N GLY A 585 -8.16 -6.89 1.56
CA GLY A 585 -8.74 -5.56 1.71
C GLY A 585 -10.12 -5.43 1.06
N VAL A 586 -10.30 -5.98 -0.14
CA VAL A 586 -11.62 -6.01 -0.81
C VAL A 586 -12.64 -6.80 0.00
N ILE A 587 -12.30 -8.01 0.47
CA ILE A 587 -13.20 -8.85 1.27
C ILE A 587 -13.58 -8.12 2.57
N LYS A 588 -12.62 -7.51 3.27
CA LYS A 588 -12.90 -6.69 4.47
C LYS A 588 -13.88 -5.56 4.17
N MET A 589 -13.69 -4.85 3.06
CA MET A 589 -14.56 -3.72 2.70
C MET A 589 -15.94 -4.16 2.25
N VAL A 590 -16.09 -5.30 1.55
CA VAL A 590 -17.40 -5.88 1.26
C VAL A 590 -18.14 -6.24 2.55
N GLN A 591 -17.45 -6.85 3.53
CA GLN A 591 -18.05 -7.14 4.84
C GLN A 591 -18.42 -5.86 5.61
N ALA A 592 -17.59 -4.82 5.54
CA ALA A 592 -17.87 -3.52 6.16
C ALA A 592 -19.09 -2.83 5.54
N LEU A 593 -19.26 -2.93 4.21
CA LEU A 593 -20.43 -2.43 3.49
C LEU A 593 -21.70 -3.15 3.95
N GLU A 594 -21.68 -4.49 4.01
CA GLU A 594 -22.82 -5.31 4.45
C GLU A 594 -23.24 -5.00 5.89
N HIS A 595 -22.27 -4.80 6.80
CA HIS A 595 -22.55 -4.55 8.22
C HIS A 595 -22.70 -3.07 8.58
N GLY A 596 -22.41 -2.14 7.67
CA GLY A 596 -22.46 -0.70 7.93
C GLY A 596 -21.54 -0.24 9.05
N VAL A 597 -20.34 -0.83 9.14
CA VAL A 597 -19.34 -0.50 10.17
C VAL A 597 -17.94 -0.55 9.57
N LEU A 598 -17.11 0.44 9.87
CA LEU A 598 -15.68 0.44 9.58
C LEU A 598 -14.91 -0.04 10.82
N PRO A 599 -14.21 -1.19 10.78
CA PRO A 599 -13.46 -1.69 11.94
C PRO A 599 -12.19 -0.87 12.19
N ALA A 600 -11.75 -0.85 13.45
CA ALA A 600 -10.50 -0.19 13.84
C ALA A 600 -9.27 -0.85 13.20
N SER A 601 -8.24 -0.05 12.94
CA SER A 601 -6.89 -0.51 12.59
C SER A 601 -6.06 -0.66 13.86
N LEU A 602 -5.38 -1.80 14.01
CA LEU A 602 -4.58 -2.10 15.20
C LEU A 602 -3.24 -1.38 15.23
N HIS A 603 -2.62 -1.38 16.40
CA HIS A 603 -1.28 -0.86 16.68
C HIS A 603 -1.05 0.64 16.39
N LEU A 604 -2.12 1.40 16.20
CA LEU A 604 -2.08 2.84 15.92
C LEU A 604 -2.02 3.70 17.20
N ARG A 605 -0.90 3.60 17.94
CA ARG A 605 -0.70 4.29 19.23
C ARG A 605 -0.65 5.81 19.10
N ARG A 606 0.17 6.31 18.17
CA ARG A 606 0.24 7.73 17.78
C ARG A 606 0.35 7.81 16.25
N PRO A 607 -0.38 8.71 15.57
CA PRO A 607 -0.19 8.94 14.14
C PRO A 607 1.25 9.38 13.86
N SER A 608 1.78 9.04 12.69
CA SER A 608 3.13 9.45 12.32
C SER A 608 3.27 10.98 12.25
N GLU A 609 4.35 11.51 12.81
CA GLU A 609 4.73 12.93 12.74
C GLU A 609 5.32 13.32 11.38
N HIS A 610 5.61 12.33 10.54
CA HIS A 610 6.11 12.50 9.17
C HIS A 610 5.00 12.79 8.15
N VAL A 611 3.75 12.89 8.62
CA VAL A 611 2.56 13.22 7.83
C VAL A 611 1.91 14.47 8.40
N ASP A 612 1.65 15.47 7.55
CA ASP A 612 0.82 16.61 7.93
C ASP A 612 -0.66 16.24 7.81
N TRP A 613 -1.21 15.61 8.86
CA TRP A 613 -2.62 15.21 8.93
C TRP A 613 -3.59 16.41 8.87
N SER A 614 -3.11 17.65 9.06
CA SER A 614 -3.94 18.85 8.96
C SER A 614 -4.11 19.37 7.53
N SER A 615 -3.37 18.80 6.57
CA SER A 615 -3.38 19.21 5.15
C SER A 615 -4.60 18.74 4.35
N GLY A 616 -5.46 17.89 4.94
CA GLY A 616 -6.66 17.38 4.31
C GLY A 616 -7.56 16.69 5.31
N ASP A 617 -8.82 16.47 4.93
CA ASP A 617 -9.86 15.93 5.80
C ASP A 617 -9.85 14.38 5.78
N VAL A 618 -8.81 13.80 6.39
CA VAL A 618 -8.58 12.35 6.51
C VAL A 618 -8.41 11.99 7.99
N ALA A 619 -9.17 11.00 8.45
CA ALA A 619 -9.12 10.50 9.81
C ALA A 619 -8.72 9.02 9.84
N LEU A 620 -7.82 8.65 10.75
CA LEU A 620 -7.42 7.26 10.93
C LEU A 620 -8.47 6.49 11.73
N LEU A 621 -8.74 5.24 11.33
CA LEU A 621 -9.67 4.33 12.02
C LEU A 621 -9.08 3.78 13.32
N ARG A 622 -9.03 4.61 14.37
CA ARG A 622 -8.50 4.23 15.71
C ARG A 622 -9.49 3.43 16.54
N GLU A 623 -10.76 3.62 16.26
CA GLU A 623 -11.89 2.94 16.88
C GLU A 623 -12.91 2.55 15.79
N PRO A 624 -13.80 1.58 16.05
CA PRO A 624 -14.85 1.24 15.10
C PRO A 624 -15.77 2.44 14.84
N VAL A 625 -16.06 2.71 13.58
CA VAL A 625 -16.92 3.82 13.17
C VAL A 625 -18.19 3.26 12.53
N ALA A 626 -19.35 3.72 13.00
CA ALA A 626 -20.61 3.42 12.33
C ALA A 626 -20.62 4.04 10.94
N TRP A 627 -20.97 3.25 9.93
CA TRP A 627 -21.05 3.67 8.53
C TRP A 627 -22.49 3.52 8.07
N PRO A 628 -23.40 4.41 8.51
CA PRO A 628 -24.83 4.30 8.20
C PRO A 628 -25.12 4.54 6.72
N ALA A 629 -26.31 4.15 6.28
CA ALA A 629 -26.76 4.46 4.93
C ALA A 629 -27.01 5.97 4.83
N ALA A 630 -26.65 6.56 3.69
CA ALA A 630 -26.89 7.96 3.39
C ALA A 630 -27.71 8.06 2.09
N ASP A 631 -28.00 9.29 1.63
CA ASP A 631 -28.65 9.55 0.33
C ASP A 631 -27.80 9.09 -0.89
N ARG A 632 -26.63 8.49 -0.64
CA ARG A 632 -25.76 7.87 -1.64
C ARG A 632 -25.21 6.53 -1.13
N PRO A 633 -24.84 5.60 -2.04
CA PRO A 633 -24.17 4.36 -1.67
C PRO A 633 -22.89 4.59 -0.89
N ARG A 634 -22.62 3.69 0.06
CA ARG A 634 -21.33 3.62 0.76
C ARG A 634 -20.24 3.16 -0.21
N ARG A 635 -19.08 3.80 -0.15
CA ARG A 635 -17.95 3.53 -1.07
C ARG A 635 -16.62 3.50 -0.35
N ALA A 636 -15.78 2.52 -0.70
CA ALA A 636 -14.41 2.43 -0.21
C ALA A 636 -13.40 2.26 -1.36
N GLY A 637 -12.27 2.95 -1.26
CA GLY A 637 -11.08 2.66 -2.06
C GLY A 637 -10.24 1.56 -1.42
N VAL A 638 -9.62 0.70 -2.24
CA VAL A 638 -8.68 -0.34 -1.81
C VAL A 638 -7.40 -0.18 -2.61
N SER A 639 -6.28 0.06 -1.92
CA SER A 639 -4.96 0.26 -2.53
C SER A 639 -4.05 -0.94 -2.35
N SER A 640 -3.27 -1.27 -3.38
CA SER A 640 -2.12 -2.16 -3.22
C SER A 640 -0.96 -1.78 -4.13
N PHE A 641 0.24 -1.70 -3.57
CA PHE A 641 1.45 -1.23 -4.24
C PHE A 641 2.52 -2.32 -4.23
N GLY A 642 2.96 -2.74 -5.42
CA GLY A 642 3.98 -3.77 -5.56
C GLY A 642 5.38 -3.21 -5.37
N ILE A 643 6.28 -3.99 -4.76
CA ILE A 643 7.70 -3.61 -4.59
C ILE A 643 8.42 -3.37 -5.92
N SER A 644 7.86 -3.83 -7.05
CA SER A 644 8.37 -3.55 -8.40
C SER A 644 7.92 -2.20 -8.98
N GLY A 645 7.12 -1.43 -8.23
CA GLY A 645 6.57 -0.13 -8.63
C GLY A 645 5.18 -0.19 -9.28
N THR A 646 4.58 -1.38 -9.46
CA THR A 646 3.22 -1.50 -10.00
C THR A 646 2.17 -1.22 -8.92
N ASN A 647 1.39 -0.15 -9.12
CA ASN A 647 0.30 0.23 -8.23
C ASN A 647 -1.05 -0.20 -8.78
N ALA A 648 -1.98 -0.54 -7.88
CA ALA A 648 -3.37 -0.79 -8.18
C ALA A 648 -4.28 -0.08 -7.17
N HIS A 649 -5.39 0.48 -7.67
CA HIS A 649 -6.45 1.03 -6.83
C HIS A 649 -7.82 0.60 -7.36
N VAL A 650 -8.69 0.14 -6.45
CA VAL A 650 -10.04 -0.37 -6.73
C VAL A 650 -11.04 0.38 -5.88
N ILE A 651 -12.16 0.80 -6.47
CA ILE A 651 -13.27 1.40 -5.73
C ILE A 651 -14.40 0.38 -5.65
N VAL A 652 -14.78 0.01 -4.43
CA VAL A 652 -15.92 -0.85 -4.13
C VAL A 652 -17.10 -0.02 -3.61
N GLU A 653 -18.31 -0.44 -3.94
CA GLU A 653 -19.56 0.20 -3.56
C GLU A 653 -20.55 -0.81 -3.01
N GLU A 654 -21.39 -0.34 -2.10
CA GLU A 654 -22.57 -1.04 -1.59
C GLU A 654 -23.41 -1.66 -2.72
N ALA A 655 -23.93 -2.87 -2.48
CA ALA A 655 -24.83 -3.51 -3.43
C ALA A 655 -26.10 -2.64 -3.64
N PRO A 656 -26.62 -2.55 -4.87
CA PRO A 656 -27.89 -1.88 -5.09
C PRO A 656 -28.99 -2.58 -4.27
N PRO A 657 -30.01 -1.84 -3.80
CA PRO A 657 -31.15 -2.44 -3.11
C PRO A 657 -31.73 -3.57 -3.96
N GLU A 658 -32.00 -4.73 -3.36
CA GLU A 658 -32.69 -5.81 -4.07
C GLU A 658 -34.12 -5.35 -4.39
N ASP A 659 -34.43 -5.16 -5.67
CA ASP A 659 -35.79 -4.87 -6.12
C ASP A 659 -36.72 -6.04 -5.73
N GLY A 660 -37.44 -5.91 -4.61
CA GLY A 660 -38.60 -6.75 -4.29
C GLY A 660 -38.49 -7.71 -3.11
N ILE A 661 -37.44 -7.66 -2.28
CA ILE A 661 -37.48 -8.32 -0.95
C ILE A 661 -37.44 -7.23 0.11
N VAL A 662 -38.63 -6.73 0.46
CA VAL A 662 -38.81 -6.03 1.73
C VAL A 662 -38.63 -7.10 2.81
N GLU A 663 -37.43 -7.20 3.40
CA GLU A 663 -37.36 -7.69 4.78
C GLU A 663 -38.12 -6.66 5.60
N GLU A 664 -39.39 -6.95 5.90
CA GLU A 664 -40.17 -6.17 6.85
C GLU A 664 -39.31 -6.04 8.12
N ALA A 665 -39.01 -4.79 8.48
CA ALA A 665 -38.45 -4.47 9.78
C ALA A 665 -39.27 -5.24 10.85
N PRO A 666 -38.63 -5.83 11.87
CA PRO A 666 -39.38 -6.44 12.96
C PRO A 666 -40.33 -5.36 13.49
N PRO A 667 -41.65 -5.61 13.57
CA PRO A 667 -42.56 -4.63 14.14
C PRO A 667 -42.06 -4.24 15.54
N GLU A 668 -42.05 -2.94 15.83
CA GLU A 668 -41.63 -2.41 17.14
C GLU A 668 -42.54 -2.86 18.30
N ASP A 669 -43.61 -3.59 18.01
CA ASP A 669 -44.38 -4.35 18.98
C ASP A 669 -44.06 -5.84 18.82
N GLY A 670 -43.58 -6.48 19.89
CA GLY A 670 -43.13 -7.88 19.97
C GLY A 670 -44.16 -8.98 19.68
N ALA A 671 -45.03 -8.79 18.69
CA ALA A 671 -45.87 -9.81 18.09
C ALA A 671 -45.24 -10.24 16.76
N ALA A 672 -44.67 -11.45 16.74
CA ALA A 672 -44.29 -12.10 15.49
C ALA A 672 -45.48 -12.10 14.51
N PRO A 673 -45.28 -11.77 13.22
CA PRO A 673 -46.34 -11.91 12.24
C PRO A 673 -46.81 -13.37 12.26
N ALA A 674 -48.10 -13.57 12.55
CA ALA A 674 -48.69 -14.89 12.57
C ALA A 674 -48.48 -15.54 11.19
N PRO A 675 -47.92 -16.76 11.10
CA PRO A 675 -47.75 -17.43 9.83
C PRO A 675 -49.11 -17.53 9.15
N SER A 676 -49.17 -17.10 7.89
CA SER A 676 -50.36 -17.27 7.07
C SER A 676 -50.76 -18.75 7.08
N PRO A 677 -52.06 -19.10 7.21
CA PRO A 677 -52.49 -20.47 7.50
C PRO A 677 -52.16 -21.53 6.43
N SER A 678 -51.53 -21.15 5.31
CA SER A 678 -51.20 -22.02 4.19
C SER A 678 -49.79 -22.63 4.22
N GLN A 679 -48.92 -22.27 5.18
CA GLN A 679 -47.55 -22.81 5.27
C GLN A 679 -47.31 -23.84 6.39
N ALA A 680 -48.29 -24.05 7.28
CA ALA A 680 -48.20 -25.06 8.34
C ALA A 680 -48.52 -26.46 7.78
N GLY A 681 -47.57 -27.07 7.05
CA GLY A 681 -47.72 -28.45 6.56
C GLY A 681 -46.81 -28.87 5.40
N THR A 682 -46.02 -27.96 4.82
CA THR A 682 -45.13 -28.30 3.70
C THR A 682 -43.87 -29.01 4.21
N THR A 683 -43.74 -30.29 3.89
CA THR A 683 -42.48 -31.04 4.07
C THR A 683 -41.45 -30.53 3.07
N VAL A 684 -40.35 -29.94 3.53
CA VAL A 684 -39.25 -29.46 2.68
C VAL A 684 -38.11 -30.48 2.68
N PRO A 685 -37.75 -31.08 1.53
CA PRO A 685 -36.61 -31.98 1.47
C PRO A 685 -35.29 -31.21 1.56
N TRP A 686 -34.43 -31.59 2.50
CA TRP A 686 -33.06 -31.10 2.60
C TRP A 686 -32.12 -32.16 2.01
N ILE A 687 -31.60 -31.88 0.82
CA ILE A 687 -30.70 -32.79 0.11
C ILE A 687 -29.26 -32.39 0.44
N VAL A 688 -28.49 -33.33 0.98
CA VAL A 688 -27.04 -33.19 1.21
C VAL A 688 -26.30 -34.23 0.39
N SER A 689 -25.15 -33.85 -0.17
CA SER A 689 -24.30 -34.73 -0.96
C SER A 689 -22.83 -34.48 -0.65
N ALA A 690 -21.98 -35.48 -0.86
CA ALA A 690 -20.54 -35.39 -0.76
C ALA A 690 -19.89 -36.51 -1.57
N ARG A 691 -18.59 -36.40 -1.85
CA ARG A 691 -17.83 -37.43 -2.60
C ARG A 691 -17.40 -38.63 -1.74
N SER A 692 -17.41 -38.48 -0.41
CA SER A 692 -17.08 -39.56 0.53
C SER A 692 -18.12 -39.67 1.64
N ALA A 693 -18.15 -40.83 2.31
CA ALA A 693 -19.07 -41.07 3.42
C ALA A 693 -18.77 -40.17 4.64
N ASP A 694 -17.50 -39.87 4.90
CA ASP A 694 -17.09 -39.00 6.00
C ASP A 694 -17.49 -37.55 5.72
N ALA A 695 -17.21 -37.05 4.50
CA ALA A 695 -17.63 -35.73 4.05
C ALA A 695 -19.16 -35.59 4.08
N LEU A 696 -19.93 -36.65 3.76
CA LEU A 696 -21.40 -36.61 3.85
C LEU A 696 -21.88 -36.40 5.29
N ARG A 697 -21.24 -37.08 6.26
CA ARG A 697 -21.56 -36.89 7.69
C ARG A 697 -21.18 -35.49 8.16
N ASP A 698 -20.08 -34.95 7.67
CA ASP A 698 -19.64 -33.58 7.99
C ASP A 698 -20.62 -32.54 7.45
N GLN A 699 -21.07 -32.68 6.20
CA GLN A 699 -22.10 -31.82 5.60
C GLN A 699 -23.43 -31.89 6.37
N ALA A 700 -23.86 -33.10 6.75
CA ALA A 700 -25.05 -33.27 7.57
C ALA A 700 -24.92 -32.61 8.95
N ARG A 701 -23.74 -32.72 9.60
CA ARG A 701 -23.46 -32.04 10.87
C ARG A 701 -23.50 -30.52 10.74
N ARG A 702 -22.95 -29.96 9.66
CA ARG A 702 -22.98 -28.51 9.41
C ARG A 702 -24.37 -27.99 9.16
N LEU A 703 -25.15 -28.71 8.35
CA LEU A 703 -26.54 -28.37 8.14
C LEU A 703 -27.31 -28.39 9.47
N LEU A 704 -27.09 -29.41 10.29
CA LEU A 704 -27.70 -29.49 11.62
C LEU A 704 -27.31 -28.31 12.52
N THR A 705 -26.03 -27.92 12.52
CA THR A 705 -25.56 -26.74 13.26
C THR A 705 -26.24 -25.47 12.74
N HIS A 706 -26.28 -25.26 11.43
CA HIS A 706 -26.93 -24.11 10.80
C HIS A 706 -28.42 -24.01 11.19
N LEU A 707 -29.14 -25.13 11.11
CA LEU A 707 -30.56 -25.19 11.47
C LEU A 707 -30.82 -24.94 12.97
N ARG A 708 -29.91 -25.40 13.84
CA ARG A 708 -30.04 -25.23 15.29
C ARG A 708 -29.77 -23.79 15.76
N HIS A 709 -28.98 -23.02 15.02
CA HIS A 709 -28.59 -21.67 15.42
C HIS A 709 -29.45 -20.55 14.79
N GLY A 710 -30.36 -20.88 13.87
CA GLY A 710 -31.50 -20.03 13.46
C GLY A 710 -31.19 -18.60 12.99
N ARG A 711 -31.22 -18.38 11.66
CA ARG A 711 -31.29 -17.09 10.89
C ARG A 711 -30.31 -15.95 11.21
N HIS A 712 -29.56 -15.97 12.30
CA HIS A 712 -28.36 -15.16 12.46
C HIS A 712 -27.19 -16.12 12.67
N VAL A 713 -26.11 -15.93 11.91
CA VAL A 713 -24.83 -16.68 11.92
C VAL A 713 -24.67 -17.74 10.81
N VAL A 714 -24.01 -17.27 9.73
CA VAL A 714 -22.91 -17.88 8.96
C VAL A 714 -23.16 -19.23 8.27
N ARG A 715 -23.25 -19.20 6.93
CA ARG A 715 -23.09 -20.37 6.05
C ARG A 715 -21.60 -20.74 5.98
N THR A 716 -21.09 -21.52 6.93
CA THR A 716 -19.72 -22.03 6.91
C THR A 716 -19.58 -23.13 5.83
N GLY A 717 -19.16 -22.75 4.63
CA GLY A 717 -18.49 -23.67 3.69
C GLY A 717 -17.02 -23.78 4.09
N VAL A 718 -16.58 -25.00 4.44
CA VAL A 718 -15.18 -25.40 4.64
C VAL A 718 -15.02 -26.77 3.95
N PRO A 719 -14.18 -27.03 2.97
CA PRO A 719 -13.90 -28.39 2.54
C PRO A 719 -13.15 -29.10 3.68
N ALA A 720 -13.54 -30.33 3.99
CA ALA A 720 -12.72 -31.24 4.78
C ALA A 720 -12.15 -32.26 3.80
#